data_AF-A0A3B1C0N0-F1
#
_entry.id   AF-A0A3B1C0N0-F1
#
_cell.length_a   1.000
_cell.length_b   1.000
_cell.length_c   1.000
_cell.angle_alpha   90.00
_cell.angle_beta   90.00
_cell.angle_gamma   90.00
#
_symmetry.space_group_name_H-M   'P 1'
#
loop_
_entity.id
_entity.type
_entity.pdbx_description
1 polymer ?
#
loop_
_entity_poly.entity_id
_entity_poly.type
_entity_poly.pdbx_seq_one_letter_code
_entity_poly.pdbx_strand_id
1 'polypeptide(L)'
;SFRIDVYYDNIKTADKLEVQILGQDGKQLGEIFSKAINSDEDFITLNTKISGQKNWTAETPNLYYAIVSLKNNDNIVHIIRERFGFRTIEVREGEGIFLNDKRITLKGCDRHSFWPTTGRALSRNRCYQDVMLIKEMNMNAVRMSHYPPDTYFLDLCDQYGIYVLDEVAGWQRPSYDTPTSKRVIKETVTRDVNHPAILFWDNGNEGGWNLETDGEFAKYDPQNRRVLHPWELFGGIDTDHYENYESVKKKMRSGNIFMPTEHLHGLYDGGLGAGLDDFWKLMWGNPLNGGMFLWVFADEGVVRTDKEWIIDTDGNHAPDGILGPFHEKEASFFTIKEIWSPVYIETSNELDINFNGVIQVENRFDFTDLNECSFEWKLIKYSTPKNILSQNKIVASGYFNGPNVPARKKGLLKLNLPNDLKNSDALFLTAFDNHNKEIFTWKWKLIDNSKIVKSTVNTGDTAPTIFREDSVVTIAAGSFNYTFSKKNGTLKSVKNGDYLIPFNKGPIFVTSSKRERSSTGNVKIILSETENAQIINITGNPDFNKLRWTIYGSGWLKLDYTYTLHDSVDYMGVSFDYPENRMYSKKWLGKGPYRVWKNRLKGTTIDVWQNTYKNFKVNTKWDYPEFVGYFADFSWVVFDTEDGYITILTDDNDLFLRLYSQEDGYKPRHTAMIWPEGDISFLHAIPAIGTKFQKAEVLGPQGQRFNADGSYSGTLYFYFGLPD
;
A
#
# COMPACT_ATOMS: atom_id res chain seq x y z
N SER A 1 15.49 22.28 -29.28
CA SER A 1 15.00 23.51 -29.92
C SER A 1 13.97 24.16 -29.01
N PHE A 2 13.67 25.43 -29.19
CA PHE A 2 12.58 26.13 -28.53
C PHE A 2 11.72 26.80 -29.58
N ARG A 3 10.41 26.66 -29.45
CA ARG A 3 9.38 27.31 -30.26
C ARG A 3 8.38 27.95 -29.33
N ILE A 4 7.97 29.17 -29.64
CA ILE A 4 6.85 29.83 -28.98
C ILE A 4 5.99 30.51 -30.04
N ASP A 5 4.68 30.30 -29.94
CA ASP A 5 3.68 31.00 -30.72
C ASP A 5 2.98 31.98 -29.76
N VAL A 6 3.12 33.28 -30.02
CA VAL A 6 2.58 34.35 -29.17
C VAL A 6 1.38 34.96 -29.86
N TYR A 7 0.19 34.64 -29.36
CA TYR A 7 -1.07 35.22 -29.80
C TYR A 7 -1.28 36.56 -29.10
N TYR A 8 -1.76 37.54 -29.85
CA TYR A 8 -2.06 38.86 -29.32
C TYR A 8 -3.32 39.41 -29.95
N ASP A 9 -4.00 40.30 -29.22
CA ASP A 9 -5.18 40.97 -29.71
C ASP A 9 -5.00 42.48 -29.52
N ASN A 10 -5.46 43.26 -30.50
CA ASN A 10 -5.49 44.72 -30.45
C ASN A 10 -4.14 45.40 -30.12
N ILE A 11 -3.02 44.95 -30.70
CA ILE A 11 -1.72 45.64 -30.54
C ILE A 11 -1.77 47.01 -31.23
N LYS A 12 -1.61 48.09 -30.45
CA LYS A 12 -1.62 49.48 -30.95
C LYS A 12 -0.27 50.17 -30.92
N THR A 13 0.58 49.81 -29.95
CA THR A 13 1.78 50.61 -29.61
C THR A 13 3.07 49.83 -29.58
N ALA A 14 3.02 48.49 -29.53
CA ALA A 14 4.22 47.67 -29.51
C ALA A 14 4.75 47.43 -30.94
N ASP A 15 6.05 47.57 -31.13
CA ASP A 15 6.75 47.38 -32.42
C ASP A 15 7.64 46.12 -32.42
N LYS A 16 7.93 45.55 -31.25
CA LYS A 16 8.85 44.44 -31.08
C LYS A 16 8.35 43.45 -30.03
N LEU A 17 8.39 42.17 -30.37
CA LEU A 17 8.18 41.06 -29.45
C LEU A 17 9.54 40.46 -29.11
N GLU A 18 9.87 40.41 -27.83
CA GLU A 18 11.13 39.89 -27.31
C GLU A 18 10.87 38.73 -26.35
N VAL A 19 11.70 37.68 -26.44
CA VAL A 19 11.64 36.52 -25.56
C VAL A 19 13.01 36.30 -24.93
N GLN A 20 13.01 36.20 -23.60
CA GLN A 20 14.16 35.80 -22.80
C GLN A 20 13.81 34.51 -22.05
N ILE A 21 14.75 33.56 -22.01
CA ILE A 21 14.56 32.31 -21.25
C ILE A 21 15.44 32.36 -20.01
N LEU A 22 14.83 32.07 -18.86
CA LEU A 22 15.49 32.07 -17.55
C LEU A 22 15.38 30.68 -16.91
N GLY A 23 16.45 30.23 -16.25
CA GLY A 23 16.39 29.14 -15.29
C GLY A 23 15.63 29.53 -14.02
N GLN A 24 15.33 28.55 -13.16
CA GLN A 24 14.71 28.82 -11.86
C GLN A 24 15.59 29.67 -10.92
N ASP A 25 16.91 29.67 -11.12
CA ASP A 25 17.86 30.53 -10.40
C ASP A 25 17.89 31.98 -10.94
N GLY A 26 17.04 32.29 -11.92
CA GLY A 26 16.95 33.60 -12.56
C GLY A 26 18.03 33.87 -13.60
N LYS A 27 18.94 32.92 -13.86
CA LYS A 27 19.99 33.11 -14.87
C LYS A 27 19.44 32.89 -16.27
N GLN A 28 19.94 33.70 -17.20
CA GLN A 28 19.58 33.59 -18.61
C GLN A 28 20.13 32.28 -19.22
N LEU A 29 19.29 31.62 -20.00
CA LEU A 29 19.63 30.43 -20.79
C LEU A 29 19.50 30.75 -22.29
N GLY A 30 20.64 30.83 -22.98
CA GLY A 30 20.70 31.24 -24.38
C GLY A 30 20.60 32.75 -24.57
N GLU A 31 20.61 33.20 -25.81
CA GLU A 31 20.48 34.63 -26.15
C GLU A 31 19.02 35.09 -26.12
N ILE A 32 18.83 36.39 -25.89
CA ILE A 32 17.52 37.03 -26.09
C ILE A 32 17.23 37.06 -27.60
N PHE A 33 16.01 36.71 -27.99
CA PHE A 33 15.59 36.72 -29.39
C PHE A 33 14.30 37.51 -29.54
N SER A 34 14.16 38.18 -30.69
CA SER A 34 13.03 39.07 -30.95
C SER A 34 12.60 39.03 -32.40
N LYS A 35 11.37 39.49 -32.65
CA LYS A 35 10.81 39.71 -33.98
C LYS A 35 9.99 41.00 -33.97
N ALA A 36 10.05 41.75 -35.06
CA ALA A 36 9.21 42.93 -35.22
C ALA A 36 7.73 42.51 -35.29
N ILE A 37 6.86 43.32 -34.69
CA ILE A 37 5.41 43.05 -34.70
C ILE A 37 4.82 43.60 -36.00
N ASN A 38 4.04 42.75 -36.67
CA ASN A 38 3.18 43.16 -37.78
C ASN A 38 1.73 43.12 -37.30
N SER A 39 1.02 44.26 -37.38
CA SER A 39 -0.35 44.38 -36.87
C SER A 39 -1.37 43.53 -37.64
N ASP A 40 -1.00 43.01 -38.80
CA ASP A 40 -1.87 42.20 -39.66
C ASP A 40 -1.81 40.68 -39.36
N GLU A 41 -0.93 40.23 -38.45
CA GLU A 41 -0.80 38.83 -38.03
C GLU A 41 -1.53 38.59 -36.69
N ASP A 42 -2.30 37.50 -36.57
CA ASP A 42 -3.00 37.12 -35.32
C ASP A 42 -2.04 36.56 -34.24
N PHE A 43 -0.85 36.10 -34.64
CA PHE A 43 0.19 35.59 -33.76
C PHE A 43 1.56 35.66 -34.41
N ILE A 44 2.61 35.66 -33.57
CA ILE A 44 4.00 35.57 -34.03
C ILE A 44 4.65 34.30 -33.50
N THR A 45 5.23 33.51 -34.42
CA THR A 45 6.12 32.41 -34.08
C THR A 45 7.58 32.89 -33.95
N LEU A 46 8.22 32.54 -32.84
CA LEU A 46 9.68 32.62 -32.68
C LEU A 46 10.27 31.23 -32.43
N ASN A 47 11.44 30.97 -33.01
CA ASN A 47 12.17 29.72 -32.84
C ASN A 47 13.65 29.99 -32.55
N THR A 48 14.24 29.20 -31.67
CA THR A 48 15.69 29.23 -31.43
C THR A 48 16.24 27.85 -31.07
N LYS A 49 17.57 27.73 -31.07
CA LYS A 49 18.28 26.56 -30.53
C LYS A 49 18.88 26.94 -29.19
N ILE A 50 18.67 26.08 -28.22
CA ILE A 50 19.20 26.23 -26.86
C ILE A 50 20.09 25.03 -26.59
N SER A 51 21.23 25.29 -25.97
CA SER A 51 22.24 24.31 -25.59
C SER A 51 22.46 24.36 -24.09
N GLY A 52 22.83 23.24 -23.48
CA GLY A 52 23.13 23.16 -22.05
C GLY A 52 21.89 23.10 -21.14
N GLN A 53 20.70 22.98 -21.70
CA GLN A 53 19.47 22.77 -20.93
C GLN A 53 19.46 21.39 -20.25
N LYS A 54 18.98 21.36 -19.01
CA LYS A 54 18.56 20.14 -18.33
C LYS A 54 17.11 19.81 -18.69
N ASN A 55 16.84 18.54 -18.95
CA ASN A 55 15.52 18.06 -19.30
C ASN A 55 14.62 17.93 -18.06
N TRP A 56 13.31 18.07 -18.27
CA TRP A 56 12.27 17.82 -17.28
C TRP A 56 11.89 16.34 -17.29
N THR A 57 11.76 15.75 -16.10
CA THR A 57 11.22 14.40 -15.84
C THR A 57 10.49 14.40 -14.49
N ALA A 58 9.77 13.32 -14.16
CA ALA A 58 9.16 13.15 -12.83
C ALA A 58 10.17 12.97 -11.68
N GLU A 59 11.43 12.63 -11.99
CA GLU A 59 12.51 12.44 -11.00
C GLU A 59 13.37 13.70 -10.83
N THR A 60 13.54 14.44 -11.93
CA THR A 60 14.30 15.70 -12.00
C THR A 60 13.49 16.76 -12.74
N PRO A 61 12.54 17.44 -12.07
CA PRO A 61 11.61 18.38 -12.69
C PRO A 61 12.27 19.75 -12.99
N ASN A 62 13.26 19.77 -13.89
CA ASN A 62 13.95 21.00 -14.29
C ASN A 62 12.99 21.91 -15.08
N LEU A 63 12.69 23.09 -14.53
CA LEU A 63 11.80 24.07 -15.14
C LEU A 63 12.54 25.36 -15.53
N TYR A 64 11.94 26.10 -16.45
CA TYR A 64 12.40 27.35 -16.99
C TYR A 64 11.24 28.33 -17.10
N TYR A 65 11.56 29.59 -17.32
CA TYR A 65 10.59 30.64 -17.60
C TYR A 65 10.88 31.28 -18.95
N ALA A 66 9.86 31.39 -19.80
CA ALA A 66 9.87 32.27 -20.96
C ALA A 66 9.29 33.62 -20.53
N ILE A 67 10.14 34.64 -20.52
CA ILE A 67 9.76 36.03 -20.30
C ILE A 67 9.48 36.63 -21.66
N VAL A 68 8.21 36.89 -21.93
CA VAL A 68 7.75 37.41 -23.22
C VAL A 68 7.37 38.86 -23.02
N SER A 69 8.09 39.76 -23.70
CA SER A 69 7.93 41.21 -23.57
C SER A 69 7.48 41.82 -24.89
N LEU A 70 6.36 42.55 -24.85
CA LEU A 70 5.98 43.48 -25.91
C LEU A 70 6.66 44.81 -25.63
N LYS A 71 7.43 45.32 -26.60
CA LYS A 71 8.17 46.58 -26.50
C LYS A 71 7.69 47.58 -27.53
N ASN A 72 7.81 48.86 -27.17
CA ASN A 72 7.78 50.00 -28.07
C ASN A 72 9.17 50.65 -27.98
N ASN A 73 9.96 50.53 -29.04
CA ASN A 73 11.40 50.75 -29.02
C ASN A 73 12.08 49.86 -27.95
N ASP A 74 12.57 50.46 -26.86
CA ASP A 74 13.18 49.75 -25.73
C ASP A 74 12.30 49.75 -24.47
N ASN A 75 11.16 50.44 -24.50
CA ASN A 75 10.23 50.47 -23.37
C ASN A 75 9.34 49.22 -23.40
N ILE A 76 9.28 48.50 -22.28
CA ILE A 76 8.36 47.36 -22.12
C ILE A 76 6.94 47.89 -21.91
N VAL A 77 6.03 47.49 -22.79
CA VAL A 77 4.60 47.83 -22.75
C VAL A 77 3.80 46.76 -22.01
N HIS A 78 4.18 45.50 -22.18
CA HIS A 78 3.54 44.36 -21.51
C HIS A 78 4.56 43.23 -21.36
N ILE A 79 4.44 42.47 -20.28
CA ILE A 79 5.29 41.34 -19.98
C ILE A 79 4.44 40.20 -19.43
N ILE A 80 4.65 39.00 -19.97
CA ILE A 80 4.12 37.76 -19.42
C ILE A 80 5.28 36.82 -19.09
N ARG A 81 5.06 35.96 -18.08
CA ARG A 81 6.03 34.97 -17.64
C ARG A 81 5.36 33.61 -17.68
N GLU A 82 5.84 32.77 -18.60
CA GLU A 82 5.31 31.43 -18.81
C GLU A 82 6.32 30.39 -18.32
N ARG A 83 5.86 29.39 -17.55
CA ARG A 83 6.73 28.31 -17.05
C ARG A 83 6.68 27.12 -18.01
N PHE A 84 7.80 26.48 -18.26
CA PHE A 84 7.88 25.29 -19.11
C PHE A 84 9.05 24.38 -18.71
N GLY A 85 9.10 23.18 -19.30
CA GLY A 85 10.20 22.22 -19.13
C GLY A 85 10.61 21.57 -20.45
N PHE A 86 11.91 21.38 -20.68
CA PHE A 86 12.38 20.70 -21.89
C PHE A 86 12.19 19.19 -21.75
N ARG A 87 11.33 18.60 -22.56
CA ARG A 87 11.24 17.15 -22.69
C ARG A 87 10.78 16.76 -24.09
N THR A 88 10.99 15.50 -24.45
CA THR A 88 10.31 14.88 -25.61
C THR A 88 9.54 13.67 -25.13
N ILE A 89 8.26 13.56 -25.50
CA ILE A 89 7.48 12.34 -25.31
C ILE A 89 7.26 11.66 -26.66
N GLU A 90 7.45 10.35 -26.71
CA GLU A 90 7.20 9.52 -27.88
C GLU A 90 6.50 8.23 -27.49
N VAL A 91 5.42 7.90 -28.19
CA VAL A 91 4.83 6.56 -28.16
C VAL A 91 5.42 5.79 -29.33
N ARG A 92 6.15 4.72 -29.03
CA ARG A 92 6.70 3.82 -30.04
C ARG A 92 5.86 2.55 -29.99
N GLU A 93 4.95 2.38 -30.95
CA GLU A 93 3.99 1.27 -30.98
C GLU A 93 4.73 -0.09 -30.88
N GLY A 94 4.26 -0.97 -30.00
CA GLY A 94 4.91 -2.26 -29.68
C GLY A 94 6.20 -2.15 -28.85
N GLU A 95 6.75 -0.95 -28.66
CA GLU A 95 7.97 -0.70 -27.91
C GLU A 95 7.76 0.06 -26.59
N GLY A 96 6.64 0.75 -26.37
CA GLY A 96 6.34 1.42 -25.10
C GLY A 96 6.36 2.96 -25.17
N ILE A 97 6.32 3.58 -23.99
CA ILE A 97 6.27 5.04 -23.82
C ILE A 97 7.67 5.53 -23.48
N PHE A 98 8.16 6.51 -24.23
CA PHE A 98 9.50 7.08 -24.07
C PHE A 98 9.41 8.55 -23.70
N LEU A 99 10.21 8.94 -22.70
CA LEU A 99 10.45 10.32 -22.31
C LEU A 99 11.96 10.57 -22.40
N ASN A 100 12.37 11.56 -23.19
CA ASN A 100 13.79 11.90 -23.40
C ASN A 100 14.62 10.67 -23.82
N ASP A 101 14.11 9.90 -24.79
CA ASP A 101 14.70 8.64 -25.29
C ASP A 101 14.85 7.50 -24.26
N LYS A 102 14.25 7.64 -23.08
CA LYS A 102 14.20 6.59 -22.06
C LYS A 102 12.79 6.06 -21.92
N ARG A 103 12.65 4.74 -21.90
CA ARG A 103 11.38 4.09 -21.64
C ARG A 103 10.97 4.35 -20.20
N ILE A 104 9.74 4.83 -20.01
CA ILE A 104 9.15 5.08 -18.69
C ILE A 104 8.00 4.11 -18.44
N THR A 105 7.62 3.95 -17.17
CA THR A 105 6.43 3.19 -16.77
C THR A 105 5.60 4.05 -15.84
N LEU A 106 4.32 4.23 -16.16
CA LEU A 106 3.42 5.06 -15.36
C LEU A 106 2.92 4.30 -14.13
N LYS A 107 3.12 4.90 -12.96
CA LYS A 107 2.69 4.40 -11.66
C LYS A 107 1.75 5.45 -11.11
N GLY A 108 0.46 5.31 -11.37
CA GLY A 108 -0.49 6.38 -11.10
C GLY A 108 -1.76 5.96 -10.38
N CYS A 109 -2.57 6.97 -10.09
CA CYS A 109 -3.93 6.84 -9.62
C CYS A 109 -4.83 7.84 -10.34
N ASP A 110 -6.12 7.52 -10.39
CA ASP A 110 -7.16 8.47 -10.73
C ASP A 110 -7.36 9.45 -9.58
N ARG A 111 -7.67 10.71 -9.90
CA ARG A 111 -7.91 11.75 -8.89
C ARG A 111 -9.10 12.61 -9.26
N HIS A 112 -10.13 12.56 -8.41
CA HIS A 112 -11.16 13.57 -8.39
C HIS A 112 -10.74 14.81 -7.59
N SER A 113 -11.21 15.99 -8.01
CA SER A 113 -11.01 17.23 -7.27
C SER A 113 -12.10 17.35 -6.20
N PHE A 114 -11.85 16.79 -5.01
CA PHE A 114 -12.85 16.66 -3.97
C PHE A 114 -12.27 16.85 -2.56
N TRP A 115 -13.03 17.50 -1.68
CA TRP A 115 -12.74 17.61 -0.26
C TRP A 115 -14.05 17.52 0.55
N PRO A 116 -14.12 16.76 1.66
CA PRO A 116 -15.39 16.40 2.30
C PRO A 116 -16.29 17.57 2.72
N THR A 117 -15.69 18.72 3.08
CA THR A 117 -16.41 19.89 3.62
C THR A 117 -16.68 20.97 2.58
N THR A 118 -16.04 20.92 1.42
CA THR A 118 -16.16 21.95 0.37
C THR A 118 -16.58 21.37 -0.99
N GLY A 119 -16.82 20.06 -1.05
CA GLY A 119 -17.11 19.35 -2.29
C GLY A 119 -15.96 19.54 -3.27
N ARG A 120 -16.26 20.05 -4.47
CA ARG A 120 -15.27 20.19 -5.55
C ARG A 120 -14.42 21.47 -5.49
N ALA A 121 -14.62 22.32 -4.49
CA ALA A 121 -13.83 23.54 -4.31
C ALA A 121 -12.59 23.24 -3.45
N LEU A 122 -11.44 23.03 -4.11
CA LEU A 122 -10.18 22.76 -3.43
C LEU A 122 -9.39 24.04 -3.13
N SER A 123 -8.67 24.03 -2.00
CA SER A 123 -7.69 25.06 -1.71
C SER A 123 -6.32 24.67 -2.27
N ARG A 124 -5.46 25.66 -2.54
CA ARG A 124 -4.07 25.45 -2.95
C ARG A 124 -3.31 24.49 -2.04
N ASN A 125 -3.53 24.59 -0.72
CA ASN A 125 -2.90 23.70 0.24
C ASN A 125 -3.37 22.24 0.08
N ARG A 126 -4.62 21.99 -0.31
CA ARG A 126 -5.11 20.63 -0.59
C ARG A 126 -4.47 20.07 -1.86
N CYS A 127 -4.43 20.84 -2.95
CA CYS A 127 -3.70 20.44 -4.16
C CYS A 127 -2.23 20.07 -3.85
N TYR A 128 -1.55 20.86 -3.02
CA TYR A 128 -0.17 20.57 -2.59
C TYR A 128 -0.07 19.26 -1.80
N GLN A 129 -0.96 19.06 -0.83
CA GLN A 129 -0.99 17.83 -0.03
C GLN A 129 -1.23 16.59 -0.89
N ASP A 130 -2.11 16.67 -1.89
CA ASP A 130 -2.39 15.56 -2.81
C ASP A 130 -1.13 15.18 -3.58
N VAL A 131 -0.44 16.15 -4.18
CA VAL A 131 0.82 15.92 -4.92
C VAL A 131 1.87 15.29 -4.01
N MET A 132 2.00 15.76 -2.76
CA MET A 132 2.96 15.18 -1.81
C MET A 132 2.60 13.74 -1.41
N LEU A 133 1.32 13.42 -1.21
CA LEU A 133 0.87 12.07 -0.88
C LEU A 133 1.05 11.11 -2.07
N ILE A 134 0.78 11.55 -3.30
CA ILE A 134 1.07 10.78 -4.53
C ILE A 134 2.56 10.45 -4.59
N LYS A 135 3.43 11.46 -4.41
CA LYS A 135 4.89 11.25 -4.36
C LYS A 135 5.31 10.30 -3.23
N GLU A 136 4.71 10.42 -2.05
CA GLU A 136 5.03 9.58 -0.89
C GLU A 136 4.71 8.10 -1.13
N MET A 137 3.73 7.78 -1.99
CA MET A 137 3.43 6.40 -2.42
C MET A 137 4.36 5.88 -3.54
N ASN A 138 5.45 6.59 -3.85
CA ASN A 138 6.36 6.28 -4.95
C ASN A 138 5.69 6.30 -6.34
N MET A 139 4.54 6.97 -6.47
CA MET A 139 3.88 7.22 -7.75
C MET A 139 4.62 8.29 -8.56
N ASN A 140 4.44 8.23 -9.88
CA ASN A 140 4.97 9.22 -10.81
C ASN A 140 3.92 9.78 -11.78
N ALA A 141 2.66 9.32 -11.71
CA ALA A 141 1.61 9.73 -12.63
C ALA A 141 0.26 9.95 -11.93
N VAL A 142 -0.62 10.74 -12.55
CA VAL A 142 -2.01 10.94 -12.13
C VAL A 142 -2.90 11.10 -13.36
N ARG A 143 -4.11 10.52 -13.31
CA ARG A 143 -5.17 10.74 -14.30
C ARG A 143 -6.25 11.64 -13.73
N MET A 144 -6.67 12.63 -14.51
CA MET A 144 -7.65 13.64 -14.10
C MET A 144 -9.09 13.20 -14.41
N SER A 145 -9.54 12.16 -13.71
CA SER A 145 -10.89 11.63 -13.85
C SER A 145 -11.97 12.65 -13.42
N HIS A 146 -12.98 13.00 -14.22
CA HIS A 146 -13.12 12.83 -15.68
C HIS A 146 -13.34 14.21 -16.32
N TYR A 147 -12.42 15.13 -16.02
CA TYR A 147 -12.54 16.55 -16.36
C TYR A 147 -11.20 17.28 -16.13
N PRO A 148 -11.00 18.46 -16.76
CA PRO A 148 -9.74 19.18 -16.64
C PRO A 148 -9.43 19.54 -15.18
N PRO A 149 -8.18 19.40 -14.72
CA PRO A 149 -7.78 19.67 -13.35
C PRO A 149 -7.82 21.17 -13.02
N ASP A 150 -7.68 21.48 -11.74
CA ASP A 150 -7.28 22.81 -11.28
C ASP A 150 -5.91 23.19 -11.89
N THR A 151 -5.79 24.40 -12.44
CA THR A 151 -4.51 24.88 -13.02
C THR A 151 -3.37 24.88 -11.98
N TYR A 152 -3.68 25.20 -10.73
CA TYR A 152 -2.70 25.15 -9.65
C TYR A 152 -2.23 23.72 -9.32
N PHE A 153 -3.05 22.70 -9.56
CA PHE A 153 -2.62 21.30 -9.41
C PHE A 153 -1.63 20.92 -10.53
N LEU A 154 -1.90 21.31 -11.78
CA LEU A 154 -0.94 21.16 -12.88
C LEU A 154 0.38 21.89 -12.58
N ASP A 155 0.31 23.08 -11.97
CA ASP A 155 1.51 23.81 -11.57
C ASP A 155 2.40 23.05 -10.60
N LEU A 156 1.78 22.32 -9.69
CA LEU A 156 2.46 21.48 -8.72
C LEU A 156 3.00 20.20 -9.36
N CYS A 157 2.27 19.60 -10.29
CA CYS A 157 2.74 18.44 -11.06
C CYS A 157 4.01 18.78 -11.86
N ASP A 158 4.07 19.96 -12.49
CA ASP A 158 5.27 20.45 -13.14
C ASP A 158 6.43 20.57 -12.14
N GLN A 159 6.17 21.20 -10.99
CA GLN A 159 7.19 21.57 -10.00
C GLN A 159 7.76 20.36 -9.25
N TYR A 160 6.91 19.40 -8.93
CA TYR A 160 7.28 18.23 -8.10
C TYR A 160 7.46 16.95 -8.91
N GLY A 161 7.25 17.00 -10.23
CA GLY A 161 7.49 15.89 -11.12
C GLY A 161 6.42 14.80 -11.00
N ILE A 162 5.24 15.07 -11.56
CA ILE A 162 4.18 14.09 -11.76
C ILE A 162 3.72 14.16 -13.21
N TYR A 163 3.66 13.01 -13.87
CA TYR A 163 3.10 12.86 -15.21
C TYR A 163 1.57 12.94 -15.16
N VAL A 164 0.95 13.64 -16.10
CA VAL A 164 -0.50 13.88 -16.10
C VAL A 164 -1.13 13.33 -17.38
N LEU A 165 -2.25 12.63 -17.21
CA LEU A 165 -3.26 12.38 -18.24
C LEU A 165 -4.36 13.42 -18.00
N ASP A 166 -4.49 14.39 -18.92
CA ASP A 166 -5.42 15.50 -18.79
C ASP A 166 -6.68 15.24 -19.62
N GLU A 167 -7.82 15.15 -18.96
CA GLU A 167 -9.05 14.60 -19.52
C GLU A 167 -10.09 15.68 -19.76
N VAL A 168 -10.64 15.74 -20.98
CA VAL A 168 -11.79 16.61 -21.25
C VAL A 168 -13.06 16.02 -20.64
N ALA A 169 -14.00 16.88 -20.25
CA ALA A 169 -15.26 16.42 -19.71
C ALA A 169 -16.04 15.56 -20.73
N GLY A 170 -16.54 14.42 -20.26
CA GLY A 170 -17.39 13.50 -21.02
C GLY A 170 -17.36 12.12 -20.36
N TRP A 171 -18.52 11.58 -19.97
CA TRP A 171 -18.60 10.30 -19.28
C TRP A 171 -19.78 9.48 -19.80
N GLN A 172 -19.47 8.26 -20.25
CA GLN A 172 -20.41 7.30 -20.83
C GLN A 172 -21.14 7.80 -22.08
N ARG A 173 -21.92 6.90 -22.70
CA ARG A 173 -22.72 7.22 -23.88
C ARG A 173 -24.09 7.81 -23.50
N PRO A 174 -24.62 8.75 -24.30
CA PRO A 174 -23.99 9.36 -25.46
C PRO A 174 -22.94 10.41 -25.06
N SER A 175 -21.91 10.58 -25.90
CA SER A 175 -20.95 11.67 -25.76
C SER A 175 -21.58 13.03 -26.07
N TYR A 176 -20.85 14.11 -25.76
CA TYR A 176 -21.25 15.45 -26.18
C TYR A 176 -21.31 15.59 -27.70
N ASP A 177 -22.19 16.48 -28.18
CA ASP A 177 -22.29 16.79 -29.61
C ASP A 177 -21.00 17.44 -30.14
N THR A 178 -20.76 17.32 -31.44
CA THR A 178 -19.53 17.81 -32.10
C THR A 178 -19.24 19.29 -31.81
N PRO A 179 -20.20 20.23 -31.83
CA PRO A 179 -19.96 21.62 -31.41
C PRO A 179 -19.50 21.77 -29.96
N THR A 180 -20.08 21.00 -29.02
CA THR A 180 -19.70 21.07 -27.61
C THR A 180 -18.34 20.44 -27.37
N SER A 181 -18.07 19.25 -27.92
CA SER A 181 -16.75 18.61 -27.83
C SER A 181 -15.64 19.51 -28.38
N LYS A 182 -15.85 20.15 -29.54
CA LYS A 182 -14.89 21.13 -30.10
C LYS A 182 -14.58 22.27 -29.14
N ARG A 183 -15.59 22.81 -28.45
CA ARG A 183 -15.40 23.89 -27.46
C ARG A 183 -14.61 23.39 -26.26
N VAL A 184 -15.02 22.26 -25.66
CA VAL A 184 -14.35 21.74 -24.46
C VAL A 184 -12.89 21.38 -24.74
N ILE A 185 -12.61 20.74 -25.89
CA ILE A 185 -11.24 20.42 -26.33
C ILE A 185 -10.43 21.70 -26.53
N LYS A 186 -10.97 22.68 -27.25
CA LYS A 186 -10.28 23.97 -27.46
C LYS A 186 -9.91 24.62 -26.13
N GLU A 187 -10.90 24.83 -25.24
CA GLU A 187 -10.68 25.53 -23.97
C GLU A 187 -9.72 24.79 -23.03
N THR A 188 -9.73 23.46 -23.04
CA THR A 188 -8.81 22.65 -22.22
C THR A 188 -7.39 22.73 -22.77
N VAL A 189 -7.21 22.41 -24.06
CA VAL A 189 -5.86 22.33 -24.65
C VAL A 189 -5.20 23.71 -24.67
N THR A 190 -5.89 24.78 -25.06
CA THR A 190 -5.28 26.12 -25.10
C THR A 190 -4.88 26.63 -23.71
N ARG A 191 -5.59 26.22 -22.65
CA ARG A 191 -5.27 26.57 -21.26
C ARG A 191 -4.02 25.84 -20.78
N ASP A 192 -3.90 24.55 -21.09
CA ASP A 192 -2.98 23.65 -20.37
C ASP A 192 -1.75 23.19 -21.20
N VAL A 193 -1.71 23.49 -22.51
CA VAL A 193 -0.70 22.98 -23.46
C VAL A 193 0.78 23.18 -23.07
N ASN A 194 1.07 24.24 -22.30
CA ASN A 194 2.43 24.60 -21.89
C ASN A 194 2.98 23.75 -20.73
N HIS A 195 2.12 22.99 -20.03
CA HIS A 195 2.56 22.16 -18.91
C HIS A 195 3.43 20.97 -19.39
N PRO A 196 4.71 20.88 -18.97
CA PRO A 196 5.53 19.71 -19.26
C PRO A 196 5.00 18.44 -18.58
N ALA A 197 4.23 18.55 -17.49
CA ALA A 197 3.64 17.42 -16.80
C ALA A 197 2.68 16.59 -17.68
N ILE A 198 1.93 17.23 -18.57
CA ILE A 198 0.90 16.56 -19.39
C ILE A 198 1.57 15.69 -20.43
N LEU A 199 1.39 14.37 -20.34
CA LEU A 199 1.91 13.41 -21.30
C LEU A 199 0.88 13.09 -22.40
N PHE A 200 -0.38 12.97 -22.00
CA PHE A 200 -1.49 12.55 -22.85
C PHE A 200 -2.71 13.44 -22.63
N TRP A 201 -3.53 13.54 -23.67
CA TRP A 201 -4.88 14.09 -23.58
C TRP A 201 -5.89 12.96 -23.62
N ASP A 202 -6.91 12.98 -22.77
CA ASP A 202 -7.94 11.97 -22.74
C ASP A 202 -9.26 12.56 -23.28
N ASN A 203 -9.89 11.90 -24.25
CA ASN A 203 -11.14 12.35 -24.88
C ASN A 203 -12.38 11.84 -24.08
N GLY A 204 -12.51 12.20 -22.80
CA GLY A 204 -13.57 11.69 -21.94
C GLY A 204 -13.38 10.22 -21.53
N ASN A 205 -14.39 9.60 -20.92
CA ASN A 205 -14.30 8.29 -20.28
C ASN A 205 -15.45 7.34 -20.67
N GLU A 206 -15.19 6.03 -20.70
CA GLU A 206 -16.22 4.97 -20.77
C GLU A 206 -17.22 5.07 -21.96
N GLY A 207 -16.75 5.54 -23.11
CA GLY A 207 -17.55 5.80 -24.31
C GLY A 207 -18.05 7.24 -24.43
N GLY A 208 -17.57 8.13 -23.55
CA GLY A 208 -17.85 9.56 -23.55
C GLY A 208 -17.10 10.39 -24.60
N TRP A 209 -16.24 9.78 -25.43
CA TRP A 209 -15.55 10.43 -26.54
C TRP A 209 -16.45 10.70 -27.74
N ASN A 210 -16.08 11.71 -28.53
CA ASN A 210 -16.61 11.95 -29.86
C ASN A 210 -15.51 11.80 -30.91
N LEU A 211 -15.56 10.71 -31.68
CA LEU A 211 -14.57 10.36 -32.71
C LEU A 211 -14.42 11.41 -33.82
N GLU A 212 -15.47 12.21 -34.09
CA GLU A 212 -15.36 13.30 -35.08
C GLU A 212 -14.44 14.44 -34.62
N THR A 213 -14.08 14.45 -33.33
CA THR A 213 -13.30 15.52 -32.71
C THR A 213 -11.88 15.13 -32.31
N ASP A 214 -11.45 13.89 -32.58
CA ASP A 214 -10.08 13.44 -32.25
C ASP A 214 -9.00 14.32 -32.91
N GLY A 215 -9.26 14.80 -34.13
CA GLY A 215 -8.35 15.70 -34.84
C GLY A 215 -8.30 17.13 -34.31
N GLU A 216 -9.15 17.50 -33.34
CA GLU A 216 -9.19 18.86 -32.80
C GLU A 216 -8.04 19.13 -31.82
N PHE A 217 -7.58 18.12 -31.07
CA PHE A 217 -6.45 18.28 -30.15
C PHE A 217 -5.19 18.77 -30.88
N ALA A 218 -4.87 18.18 -32.04
CA ALA A 218 -3.69 18.53 -32.83
C ALA A 218 -3.71 19.96 -33.41
N LYS A 219 -4.88 20.63 -33.42
CA LYS A 219 -4.98 22.04 -33.83
C LYS A 219 -4.45 22.99 -32.77
N TYR A 220 -4.52 22.60 -31.50
CA TYR A 220 -4.20 23.44 -30.35
C TYR A 220 -2.96 22.96 -29.58
N ASP A 221 -2.53 21.70 -29.77
CA ASP A 221 -1.29 21.16 -29.20
C ASP A 221 -0.16 21.11 -30.25
N PRO A 222 0.81 22.06 -30.24
CA PRO A 222 1.92 22.07 -31.19
C PRO A 222 2.93 20.94 -30.93
N GLN A 223 2.86 20.24 -29.78
CA GLN A 223 3.66 19.04 -29.52
C GLN A 223 3.01 17.79 -30.11
N ASN A 224 1.75 17.87 -30.53
CA ASN A 224 0.98 16.75 -31.09
C ASN A 224 1.02 15.52 -30.17
N ARG A 225 0.81 15.72 -28.86
CA ARG A 225 0.78 14.64 -27.88
C ARG A 225 -0.34 13.64 -28.24
N ARG A 226 -0.15 12.38 -27.87
CA ARG A 226 -1.11 11.31 -28.19
C ARG A 226 -2.41 11.53 -27.39
N VAL A 227 -3.54 11.38 -28.09
CA VAL A 227 -4.88 11.35 -27.49
C VAL A 227 -5.23 9.91 -27.12
N LEU A 228 -5.85 9.72 -25.96
CA LEU A 228 -6.35 8.45 -25.45
C LEU A 228 -7.88 8.46 -25.39
N HIS A 229 -8.48 7.28 -25.51
CA HIS A 229 -9.88 7.01 -25.19
C HIS A 229 -9.91 6.04 -24.00
N PRO A 230 -9.88 6.52 -22.74
CA PRO A 230 -9.96 5.67 -21.55
C PRO A 230 -11.06 4.60 -21.65
N TRP A 231 -10.73 3.32 -21.42
CA TRP A 231 -11.57 2.13 -21.67
C TRP A 231 -11.47 1.54 -23.09
N GLU A 232 -10.72 2.13 -24.03
CA GLU A 232 -10.63 1.62 -25.41
C GLU A 232 -9.17 1.43 -25.88
N LEU A 233 -8.99 0.51 -26.83
CA LEU A 233 -7.78 0.44 -27.65
C LEU A 233 -7.84 1.51 -28.72
N PHE A 234 -7.06 2.57 -28.52
CA PHE A 234 -6.95 3.68 -29.47
C PHE A 234 -5.49 4.05 -29.69
N GLY A 235 -5.10 4.20 -30.95
CA GLY A 235 -3.75 4.65 -31.28
C GLY A 235 -2.62 3.78 -30.71
N GLY A 236 -2.78 2.45 -30.76
CA GLY A 236 -1.75 1.51 -30.31
C GLY A 236 -1.57 1.40 -28.79
N ILE A 237 -2.44 2.06 -28.01
CA ILE A 237 -2.49 1.99 -26.56
C ILE A 237 -3.85 1.43 -26.15
N ASP A 238 -3.82 0.30 -25.46
CA ASP A 238 -4.95 -0.39 -24.85
C ASP A 238 -5.13 0.14 -23.42
N THR A 239 -6.23 0.84 -23.19
CA THR A 239 -6.55 1.47 -21.90
C THR A 239 -7.71 0.79 -21.17
N ASP A 240 -8.06 -0.46 -21.52
CA ASP A 240 -9.20 -1.18 -20.94
C ASP A 240 -9.15 -1.20 -19.40
N HIS A 241 -10.31 -0.96 -18.76
CA HIS A 241 -10.40 -0.89 -17.30
C HIS A 241 -10.58 -2.27 -16.65
N TYR A 242 -10.08 -2.38 -15.41
CA TYR A 242 -10.38 -3.49 -14.49
C TYR A 242 -10.15 -4.90 -15.04
N GLU A 243 -9.12 -5.07 -15.86
CA GLU A 243 -8.75 -6.37 -16.42
C GLU A 243 -8.28 -7.36 -15.35
N ASN A 244 -8.72 -8.62 -15.46
CA ASN A 244 -8.24 -9.68 -14.57
C ASN A 244 -6.82 -10.16 -14.98
N TYR A 245 -6.18 -10.94 -14.10
CA TYR A 245 -4.79 -11.38 -14.27
C TYR A 245 -4.53 -12.13 -15.58
N GLU A 246 -5.40 -13.06 -15.98
CA GLU A 246 -5.23 -13.80 -17.23
C GLU A 246 -5.47 -12.94 -18.46
N SER A 247 -6.31 -11.91 -18.38
CA SER A 247 -6.47 -10.92 -19.44
C SER A 247 -5.23 -10.05 -19.60
N VAL A 248 -4.70 -9.49 -18.50
CA VAL A 248 -3.46 -8.71 -18.52
C VAL A 248 -2.31 -9.53 -19.12
N LYS A 249 -2.21 -10.82 -18.78
CA LYS A 249 -1.21 -11.74 -19.35
C LYS A 249 -1.34 -11.92 -20.85
N LYS A 250 -2.56 -11.89 -21.40
CA LYS A 250 -2.79 -11.89 -22.86
C LYS A 250 -2.42 -10.53 -23.47
N LYS A 251 -2.80 -9.42 -22.84
CA LYS A 251 -2.48 -8.05 -23.30
C LYS A 251 -0.98 -7.79 -23.38
N MET A 252 -0.21 -8.35 -22.44
CA MET A 252 1.27 -8.41 -22.44
C MET A 252 1.89 -9.17 -23.64
N ARG A 253 1.07 -9.73 -24.54
CA ARG A 253 1.46 -10.45 -25.77
C ARG A 253 0.68 -9.96 -27.01
N SER A 254 -0.11 -8.89 -26.87
CA SER A 254 -1.03 -8.43 -27.92
C SER A 254 -0.34 -7.67 -29.06
N GLY A 255 0.83 -7.07 -28.79
CA GLY A 255 1.50 -6.13 -29.69
C GLY A 255 1.15 -4.66 -29.42
N ASN A 256 0.09 -4.38 -28.66
CA ASN A 256 -0.26 -3.03 -28.22
C ASN A 256 0.34 -2.72 -26.85
N ILE A 257 0.64 -1.45 -26.59
CA ILE A 257 0.98 -1.00 -25.25
C ILE A 257 -0.27 -1.14 -24.39
N PHE A 258 -0.18 -1.77 -23.22
CA PHE A 258 -1.27 -1.83 -22.26
C PHE A 258 -0.97 -0.91 -21.08
N MET A 259 -1.92 -0.03 -20.81
CA MET A 259 -1.86 0.98 -19.76
C MET A 259 -3.30 1.25 -19.30
N PRO A 260 -3.86 0.40 -18.42
CA PRO A 260 -5.23 0.59 -17.96
C PRO A 260 -5.33 1.94 -17.24
N THR A 261 -6.25 2.77 -17.71
CA THR A 261 -6.55 4.08 -17.13
C THR A 261 -7.37 3.98 -15.86
N GLU A 262 -7.94 2.81 -15.57
CA GLU A 262 -8.41 2.41 -14.23
C GLU A 262 -8.11 0.93 -13.98
N HIS A 263 -7.49 0.62 -12.86
CA HIS A 263 -7.11 -0.73 -12.46
C HIS A 263 -7.21 -0.88 -10.95
N LEU A 264 -7.65 -2.06 -10.48
CA LEU A 264 -7.96 -2.35 -9.06
C LEU A 264 -8.87 -1.33 -8.39
N HIS A 265 -10.08 -1.76 -8.03
CA HIS A 265 -11.07 -0.88 -7.42
C HIS A 265 -11.17 -1.09 -5.90
N GLY A 266 -10.71 -0.10 -5.14
CA GLY A 266 -10.43 -0.16 -3.72
C GLY A 266 -11.60 -0.06 -2.75
N LEU A 267 -12.75 -0.68 -3.04
CA LEU A 267 -13.96 -0.47 -2.23
C LEU A 267 -13.70 -0.75 -0.73
N TYR A 268 -13.92 0.28 0.09
CA TYR A 268 -13.73 0.31 1.54
C TYR A 268 -12.30 -0.01 2.03
N ASP A 269 -11.33 0.19 1.14
CA ASP A 269 -9.93 -0.30 1.14
C ASP A 269 -9.72 -1.75 1.62
N GLY A 270 -10.76 -2.57 1.45
CA GLY A 270 -10.69 -4.01 1.53
C GLY A 270 -10.35 -4.63 0.18
N GLY A 271 -9.50 -4.01 -0.64
CA GLY A 271 -9.22 -4.52 -1.99
C GLY A 271 -8.23 -3.71 -2.82
N LEU A 272 -7.96 -2.45 -2.46
CA LEU A 272 -6.91 -1.71 -3.14
C LEU A 272 -5.54 -2.34 -2.79
N GLY A 273 -4.61 -2.36 -3.73
CA GLY A 273 -3.33 -3.07 -3.58
C GLY A 273 -3.44 -4.61 -3.55
N ALA A 274 -4.64 -5.20 -3.47
CA ALA A 274 -4.84 -6.64 -3.46
C ALA A 274 -4.53 -7.24 -4.85
N GLY A 275 -3.52 -8.11 -4.91
CA GLY A 275 -3.00 -8.65 -6.17
C GLY A 275 -2.11 -7.69 -6.97
N LEU A 276 -1.92 -6.43 -6.51
CA LEU A 276 -1.09 -5.45 -7.21
C LEU A 276 0.34 -5.94 -7.45
N ASP A 277 0.90 -6.68 -6.48
CA ASP A 277 2.26 -7.25 -6.63
C ASP A 277 2.33 -8.28 -7.76
N ASP A 278 1.28 -9.10 -7.94
CA ASP A 278 1.21 -10.08 -9.02
C ASP A 278 1.09 -9.39 -10.39
N PHE A 279 0.17 -8.43 -10.53
CA PHE A 279 0.04 -7.64 -11.76
C PHE A 279 1.33 -6.89 -12.08
N TRP A 280 1.93 -6.24 -11.09
CA TRP A 280 3.16 -5.48 -11.28
C TRP A 280 4.31 -6.39 -11.70
N LYS A 281 4.48 -7.56 -11.08
CA LYS A 281 5.48 -8.57 -11.48
C LYS A 281 5.24 -9.11 -12.89
N LEU A 282 3.98 -9.34 -13.27
CA LEU A 282 3.61 -9.80 -14.60
C LEU A 282 3.98 -8.77 -15.69
N MET A 283 3.79 -7.48 -15.39
CA MET A 283 4.01 -6.39 -16.33
C MET A 283 5.46 -5.88 -16.32
N TRP A 284 6.18 -6.00 -15.20
CA TRP A 284 7.53 -5.44 -15.04
C TRP A 284 8.52 -6.05 -16.05
N GLY A 285 9.22 -5.19 -16.78
CA GLY A 285 10.19 -5.59 -17.80
C GLY A 285 9.58 -5.97 -19.17
N ASN A 286 8.26 -6.03 -19.30
CA ASN A 286 7.60 -6.24 -20.59
C ASN A 286 7.61 -4.93 -21.41
N PRO A 287 8.01 -4.95 -22.71
CA PRO A 287 7.97 -3.76 -23.55
C PRO A 287 6.60 -3.10 -23.73
N LEU A 288 5.54 -3.89 -23.63
CA LEU A 288 4.16 -3.44 -23.77
C LEU A 288 3.57 -2.84 -22.49
N ASN A 289 4.33 -2.82 -21.39
CA ASN A 289 3.89 -2.23 -20.14
C ASN A 289 3.99 -0.70 -20.19
N GLY A 290 2.85 -0.01 -20.35
CA GLY A 290 2.77 1.44 -20.22
C GLY A 290 2.61 1.92 -18.77
N GLY A 291 2.26 1.02 -17.84
CA GLY A 291 1.94 1.35 -16.47
C GLY A 291 0.52 0.95 -16.08
N MET A 292 -0.01 1.56 -15.02
CA MET A 292 -1.42 1.44 -14.62
C MET A 292 -1.83 2.62 -13.72
N PHE A 293 -3.13 2.90 -13.68
CA PHE A 293 -3.74 3.91 -12.80
C PHE A 293 -4.70 3.23 -11.84
N LEU A 294 -4.51 3.43 -10.54
CA LEU A 294 -5.36 2.87 -9.49
C LEU A 294 -6.62 3.73 -9.27
N TRP A 295 -7.78 3.08 -9.18
CA TRP A 295 -9.04 3.75 -8.86
C TRP A 295 -9.35 3.63 -7.36
N VAL A 296 -9.27 4.70 -6.55
CA VAL A 296 -9.02 6.14 -6.85
C VAL A 296 -8.19 6.76 -5.70
N PHE A 297 -7.67 7.99 -5.84
CA PHE A 297 -6.80 8.64 -4.84
C PHE A 297 -7.38 8.67 -3.40
N ALA A 298 -8.63 9.09 -3.22
CA ALA A 298 -9.25 9.23 -1.91
C ALA A 298 -10.78 8.98 -1.96
N ASP A 299 -11.36 8.58 -0.83
CA ASP A 299 -12.80 8.42 -0.65
C ASP A 299 -13.55 9.75 -0.80
N GLU A 300 -14.64 9.77 -1.59
CA GLU A 300 -15.45 10.97 -1.84
C GLU A 300 -16.66 11.07 -0.89
N GLY A 301 -16.40 11.05 0.41
CA GLY A 301 -17.44 11.24 1.43
C GLY A 301 -17.77 12.71 1.70
N VAL A 302 -19.03 13.13 1.52
CA VAL A 302 -19.47 14.51 1.84
C VAL A 302 -19.86 14.62 3.32
N VAL A 303 -19.37 15.65 4.02
CA VAL A 303 -19.83 15.96 5.37
C VAL A 303 -21.26 16.53 5.31
N ARG A 304 -22.21 15.83 5.96
CA ARG A 304 -23.64 16.16 5.96
C ARG A 304 -24.04 16.82 7.28
N THR A 305 -24.06 18.15 7.29
CA THR A 305 -24.51 18.95 8.46
C THR A 305 -25.99 18.74 8.77
N ASP A 306 -26.78 18.33 7.78
CA ASP A 306 -28.19 17.95 7.89
C ASP A 306 -28.42 16.55 8.48
N LYS A 307 -27.35 15.74 8.60
CA LYS A 307 -27.40 14.36 9.11
C LYS A 307 -26.37 14.16 10.22
N GLU A 308 -26.45 14.96 11.29
CA GLU A 308 -25.58 14.81 12.46
C GLU A 308 -24.07 14.77 12.15
N TRP A 309 -23.64 15.49 11.12
CA TRP A 309 -22.24 15.57 10.69
C TRP A 309 -21.63 14.24 10.22
N ILE A 310 -22.44 13.27 9.78
CA ILE A 310 -21.89 12.06 9.14
C ILE A 310 -21.10 12.41 7.87
N ILE A 311 -20.18 11.52 7.52
CA ILE A 311 -19.54 11.52 6.21
C ILE A 311 -20.33 10.54 5.33
N ASP A 312 -21.01 11.07 4.32
CA ASP A 312 -21.91 10.33 3.43
C ASP A 312 -21.20 10.00 2.11
N THR A 313 -20.89 8.72 1.92
CA THR A 313 -20.25 8.18 0.71
C THR A 313 -21.27 7.56 -0.26
N ASP A 314 -22.57 7.82 -0.05
CA ASP A 314 -23.68 7.21 -0.78
C ASP A 314 -23.58 5.66 -0.84
N GLY A 315 -23.50 5.05 0.35
CA GLY A 315 -23.31 3.61 0.46
C GLY A 315 -21.94 3.20 -0.06
N ASN A 316 -21.90 2.43 -1.15
CA ASN A 316 -20.67 1.88 -1.74
C ASN A 316 -20.26 2.58 -3.05
N HIS A 317 -20.77 3.78 -3.33
CA HIS A 317 -20.46 4.48 -4.59
C HIS A 317 -19.22 5.37 -4.52
N ALA A 318 -18.89 5.93 -3.34
CA ALA A 318 -17.76 6.83 -3.14
C ALA A 318 -16.64 6.40 -2.15
N PRO A 319 -16.71 5.28 -1.40
CA PRO A 319 -15.62 4.87 -0.50
C PRO A 319 -14.67 3.91 -1.22
N ASP A 320 -13.96 4.40 -2.22
CA ASP A 320 -13.14 3.60 -3.15
C ASP A 320 -11.65 3.95 -3.12
N GLY A 321 -11.25 4.82 -2.20
CA GLY A 321 -9.96 5.50 -2.14
C GLY A 321 -8.80 4.65 -1.62
N ILE A 322 -7.58 5.11 -1.96
CA ILE A 322 -6.34 4.69 -1.27
C ILE A 322 -6.27 5.30 0.14
N LEU A 323 -6.95 6.43 0.28
CA LEU A 323 -6.98 7.27 1.45
C LEU A 323 -8.43 7.51 1.86
N GLY A 324 -8.66 7.70 3.16
CA GLY A 324 -9.94 8.16 3.67
C GLY A 324 -10.30 9.58 3.20
N PRO A 325 -11.53 10.06 3.49
CA PRO A 325 -12.05 11.34 3.02
C PRO A 325 -11.19 12.55 3.43
N PHE A 326 -10.54 12.49 4.60
CA PHE A 326 -9.63 13.53 5.08
C PHE A 326 -8.15 13.18 4.87
N HIS A 327 -7.89 12.24 3.97
CA HIS A 327 -6.59 11.68 3.60
C HIS A 327 -5.93 10.84 4.71
N GLU A 328 -6.75 10.18 5.54
CA GLU A 328 -6.28 9.14 6.45
C GLU A 328 -5.59 8.03 5.65
N LYS A 329 -4.36 7.66 6.05
CA LYS A 329 -3.60 6.62 5.37
C LYS A 329 -4.12 5.24 5.77
N GLU A 330 -4.48 4.45 4.78
CA GLU A 330 -4.91 3.07 4.95
C GLU A 330 -3.79 2.08 4.62
N ALA A 331 -4.04 0.78 4.80
CA ALA A 331 -3.05 -0.24 4.54
C ALA A 331 -2.52 -0.19 3.10
N SER A 332 -3.40 0.08 2.12
CA SER A 332 -3.04 0.16 0.71
C SER A 332 -2.03 1.23 0.38
N PHE A 333 -2.06 2.36 1.08
CA PHE A 333 -1.06 3.41 0.92
C PHE A 333 0.35 2.84 1.05
N PHE A 334 0.58 2.05 2.11
CA PHE A 334 1.88 1.45 2.39
C PHE A 334 2.18 0.27 1.47
N THR A 335 1.16 -0.52 1.09
CA THR A 335 1.31 -1.59 0.09
C THR A 335 1.82 -1.04 -1.23
N ILE A 336 1.20 0.03 -1.74
CA ILE A 336 1.57 0.68 -2.99
C ILE A 336 2.96 1.28 -2.86
N LYS A 337 3.24 1.99 -1.75
CA LYS A 337 4.56 2.55 -1.46
C LYS A 337 5.67 1.49 -1.57
N GLU A 338 5.48 0.31 -1.00
CA GLU A 338 6.46 -0.79 -1.12
C GLU A 338 6.58 -1.33 -2.56
N ILE A 339 5.45 -1.69 -3.19
CA ILE A 339 5.45 -2.36 -4.50
C ILE A 339 6.04 -1.47 -5.60
N TRP A 340 5.76 -0.18 -5.53
CA TRP A 340 6.20 0.82 -6.51
C TRP A 340 7.49 1.54 -6.14
N SER A 341 8.16 1.11 -5.06
CA SER A 341 9.48 1.58 -4.69
C SER A 341 10.45 1.51 -5.88
N PRO A 342 11.09 2.64 -6.26
CA PRO A 342 12.11 2.65 -7.29
C PRO A 342 13.43 2.00 -6.83
N VAL A 343 13.61 1.76 -5.53
CA VAL A 343 14.66 0.87 -5.01
C VAL A 343 14.00 -0.46 -4.70
N TYR A 344 14.23 -1.46 -5.53
CA TYR A 344 13.60 -2.77 -5.36
C TYR A 344 14.55 -3.76 -4.70
N ILE A 345 14.10 -4.31 -3.57
CA ILE A 345 14.73 -5.40 -2.86
C ILE A 345 13.70 -6.54 -2.82
N GLU A 346 14.07 -7.71 -3.29
CA GLU A 346 13.20 -8.89 -3.20
C GLU A 346 13.11 -9.32 -1.73
N THR A 347 11.93 -9.15 -1.12
CA THR A 347 11.69 -9.39 0.31
C THR A 347 11.41 -10.85 0.66
N SER A 348 11.30 -11.74 -0.33
CA SER A 348 11.19 -13.19 -0.08
C SER A 348 12.49 -13.83 0.46
N ASN A 349 13.61 -13.11 0.40
CA ASN A 349 14.84 -13.54 1.02
C ASN A 349 14.82 -13.18 2.51
N GLU A 350 14.59 -14.17 3.37
CA GLU A 350 14.78 -14.01 4.80
C GLU A 350 16.26 -13.73 5.09
N LEU A 351 16.51 -12.73 5.95
CA LEU A 351 17.85 -12.44 6.47
C LEU A 351 17.97 -13.07 7.85
N ASP A 352 19.08 -13.75 8.11
CA ASP A 352 19.37 -14.36 9.39
C ASP A 352 20.56 -13.68 10.09
N ILE A 353 20.90 -14.18 11.28
CA ILE A 353 22.02 -13.67 12.08
C ILE A 353 23.41 -13.87 11.42
N ASN A 354 23.49 -14.66 10.35
CA ASN A 354 24.71 -14.92 9.59
C ASN A 354 24.78 -14.07 8.32
N PHE A 355 23.83 -13.15 8.11
CA PHE A 355 23.79 -12.26 6.97
C PHE A 355 25.11 -11.50 6.79
N ASN A 356 25.66 -11.53 5.58
CA ASN A 356 26.99 -11.01 5.26
C ASN A 356 27.03 -9.49 4.99
N GLY A 357 25.90 -8.79 5.14
CA GLY A 357 25.81 -7.35 4.89
C GLY A 357 25.68 -6.96 3.41
N VAL A 358 25.39 -7.89 2.50
CA VAL A 358 25.25 -7.61 1.06
C VAL A 358 23.83 -7.94 0.56
N ILE A 359 23.11 -6.95 0.06
CA ILE A 359 21.75 -7.11 -0.49
C ILE A 359 21.78 -6.95 -2.01
N GLN A 360 21.06 -7.82 -2.73
CA GLN A 360 20.79 -7.61 -4.15
C GLN A 360 19.72 -6.53 -4.32
N VAL A 361 20.00 -5.56 -5.20
CA VAL A 361 19.09 -4.45 -5.47
C VAL A 361 18.85 -4.30 -6.97
N GLU A 362 17.63 -3.93 -7.33
CA GLU A 362 17.29 -3.47 -8.68
C GLU A 362 16.95 -1.98 -8.60
N ASN A 363 17.68 -1.16 -9.36
CA ASN A 363 17.33 0.23 -9.59
C ASN A 363 16.17 0.28 -10.60
N ARG A 364 14.99 0.68 -10.13
CA ARG A 364 13.76 0.84 -10.88
C ARG A 364 13.40 2.31 -11.18
N PHE A 365 14.30 3.25 -10.89
CA PHE A 365 14.23 4.60 -11.46
C PHE A 365 14.42 4.56 -12.98
N ASP A 366 13.88 5.57 -13.66
CA ASP A 366 14.00 5.81 -15.10
C ASP A 366 15.24 6.63 -15.46
N PHE A 367 15.61 7.59 -14.59
CA PHE A 367 16.66 8.58 -14.87
C PHE A 367 17.73 8.67 -13.78
N THR A 368 17.41 8.27 -12.55
CA THR A 368 18.27 8.44 -11.36
C THR A 368 19.17 7.22 -11.11
N ASP A 369 20.46 7.45 -10.85
CA ASP A 369 21.38 6.41 -10.37
C ASP A 369 21.24 6.22 -8.85
N LEU A 370 21.47 5.00 -8.34
CA LEU A 370 21.43 4.79 -6.89
C LEU A 370 22.52 5.54 -6.13
N ASN A 371 23.59 5.98 -6.79
CA ASN A 371 24.62 6.83 -6.15
C ASN A 371 24.13 8.25 -5.80
N GLU A 372 22.98 8.66 -6.35
CA GLU A 372 22.28 9.90 -5.99
C GLU A 372 21.31 9.71 -4.82
N CYS A 373 21.03 8.45 -4.46
CA CYS A 373 20.22 8.06 -3.31
C CYS A 373 21.10 7.88 -2.06
N SER A 374 20.46 7.90 -0.90
CA SER A 374 21.12 7.56 0.36
C SER A 374 20.37 6.48 1.13
N PHE A 375 21.09 5.83 2.03
CA PHE A 375 20.62 4.65 2.75
C PHE A 375 21.00 4.75 4.22
N GLU A 376 20.09 4.34 5.08
CA GLU A 376 20.31 4.19 6.51
C GLU A 376 20.02 2.75 6.92
N TRP A 377 20.94 2.09 7.61
CA TRP A 377 20.65 0.85 8.29
C TRP A 377 20.62 1.04 9.81
N LYS A 378 19.76 0.29 10.49
CA LYS A 378 19.68 0.22 11.96
C LYS A 378 19.63 -1.23 12.40
N LEU A 379 20.48 -1.58 13.36
CA LEU A 379 20.41 -2.83 14.10
C LEU A 379 19.57 -2.60 15.36
N ILE A 380 18.57 -3.44 15.55
CA ILE A 380 17.48 -3.22 16.50
C ILE A 380 17.46 -4.34 17.53
N LYS A 381 17.19 -3.98 18.79
CA LYS A 381 16.76 -4.89 19.84
C LYS A 381 15.30 -4.60 20.17
N TYR A 382 14.43 -5.59 19.99
CA TYR A 382 12.99 -5.38 20.15
C TYR A 382 12.64 -5.13 21.61
N SER A 383 11.63 -4.29 21.84
CA SER A 383 10.97 -4.23 23.14
C SER A 383 10.38 -5.61 23.49
N THR A 384 10.38 -5.98 24.77
CA THR A 384 9.91 -7.31 25.21
C THR A 384 8.47 -7.25 25.71
N PRO A 385 7.79 -8.41 25.88
CA PRO A 385 6.47 -8.45 26.52
C PRO A 385 6.41 -7.72 27.86
N LYS A 386 7.49 -7.75 28.66
CA LYS A 386 7.56 -7.14 30.00
C LYS A 386 7.69 -5.62 30.01
N ASN A 387 8.11 -5.00 28.91
CA ASN A 387 8.29 -3.55 28.85
C ASN A 387 6.93 -2.85 28.66
N ILE A 388 6.63 -1.75 29.33
CA ILE A 388 5.34 -1.05 29.10
C ILE A 388 5.28 -0.44 27.70
N LEU A 389 6.39 0.17 27.25
CA LEU A 389 6.47 0.87 25.96
C LEU A 389 6.87 -0.06 24.81
N SER A 390 6.32 0.18 23.63
CA SER A 390 6.67 -0.52 22.38
C SER A 390 8.01 -0.08 21.76
N GLN A 391 8.66 0.94 22.30
CA GLN A 391 9.87 1.50 21.71
C GLN A 391 11.04 0.51 21.72
N ASN A 392 11.59 0.23 20.54
CA ASN A 392 12.79 -0.58 20.41
C ASN A 392 14.06 0.20 20.72
N LYS A 393 15.13 -0.54 21.04
CA LYS A 393 16.46 0.01 21.22
C LYS A 393 17.28 -0.13 19.94
N ILE A 394 17.88 0.97 19.49
CA ILE A 394 18.91 0.95 18.43
C ILE A 394 20.22 0.47 19.05
N VAL A 395 20.76 -0.64 18.53
CA VAL A 395 22.05 -1.21 18.93
C VAL A 395 23.19 -0.51 18.19
N ALA A 396 23.03 -0.34 16.89
CA ALA A 396 23.96 0.37 16.02
C ALA A 396 23.20 0.91 14.80
N SER A 397 23.78 1.89 14.12
CA SER A 397 23.24 2.43 12.88
C SER A 397 24.37 2.90 11.97
N GLY A 398 24.09 2.96 10.66
CA GLY A 398 25.00 3.52 9.69
C GLY A 398 24.23 4.22 8.58
N TYR A 399 24.85 5.25 8.02
CA TYR A 399 24.33 6.02 6.89
C TYR A 399 25.36 6.06 5.79
N PHE A 400 24.95 5.88 4.54
CA PHE A 400 25.85 5.85 3.40
C PHE A 400 25.14 6.26 2.10
N ASN A 401 25.92 6.77 1.14
CA ASN A 401 25.42 7.04 -0.20
C ASN A 401 25.34 5.72 -0.98
N GLY A 402 24.38 5.61 -1.90
CA GLY A 402 24.19 4.40 -2.67
C GLY A 402 25.35 4.07 -3.62
N PRO A 403 25.39 2.82 -4.12
CA PRO A 403 26.37 2.38 -5.10
C PRO A 403 26.06 2.94 -6.50
N ASN A 404 27.07 2.98 -7.38
CA ASN A 404 26.85 3.23 -8.81
C ASN A 404 26.08 2.05 -9.41
N VAL A 405 24.77 2.23 -9.55
CA VAL A 405 23.84 1.30 -10.18
C VAL A 405 22.91 2.16 -11.03
N PRO A 406 23.18 2.27 -12.34
CA PRO A 406 22.40 3.13 -13.22
C PRO A 406 20.92 2.75 -13.25
N ALA A 407 20.07 3.71 -13.63
CA ALA A 407 18.64 3.50 -13.85
C ALA A 407 18.36 2.22 -14.64
N ARG A 408 17.34 1.47 -14.22
CA ARG A 408 16.92 0.17 -14.80
C ARG A 408 18.00 -0.93 -14.78
N LYS A 409 18.98 -0.89 -13.87
CA LYS A 409 20.01 -1.93 -13.69
C LYS A 409 19.93 -2.62 -12.33
N LYS A 410 20.54 -3.80 -12.24
CA LYS A 410 20.70 -4.56 -10.99
C LYS A 410 22.11 -4.40 -10.46
N GLY A 411 22.26 -4.42 -9.15
CA GLY A 411 23.53 -4.27 -8.46
C GLY A 411 23.52 -4.84 -7.04
N LEU A 412 24.52 -4.44 -6.26
CA LEU A 412 24.71 -4.89 -4.89
C LEU A 412 24.78 -3.69 -3.95
N LEU A 413 24.01 -3.74 -2.87
CA LEU A 413 24.07 -2.80 -1.76
C LEU A 413 24.92 -3.42 -0.64
N LYS A 414 26.07 -2.80 -0.32
CA LYS A 414 26.95 -3.24 0.77
C LYS A 414 26.73 -2.36 1.99
N LEU A 415 26.21 -2.96 3.06
CA LEU A 415 25.83 -2.22 4.28
C LEU A 415 27.02 -1.96 5.21
N ASN A 416 28.11 -2.73 5.10
CA ASN A 416 29.27 -2.68 6.00
C ASN A 416 28.85 -2.80 7.48
N LEU A 417 28.03 -3.82 7.79
CA LEU A 417 27.51 -4.04 9.14
C LEU A 417 28.65 -4.36 10.14
N PRO A 418 28.54 -3.92 11.40
CA PRO A 418 29.48 -4.28 12.44
C PRO A 418 29.36 -5.78 12.79
N ASN A 419 30.42 -6.33 13.38
CA ASN A 419 30.42 -7.73 13.88
C ASN A 419 29.37 -7.98 14.99
N ASP A 420 28.82 -6.91 15.58
CA ASP A 420 27.80 -6.94 16.64
C ASP A 420 26.40 -7.31 16.15
N LEU A 421 26.23 -7.74 14.89
CA LEU A 421 24.97 -8.27 14.36
C LEU A 421 24.35 -9.32 15.30
N LYS A 422 25.18 -10.16 15.94
CA LYS A 422 24.77 -11.20 16.89
C LYS A 422 24.02 -10.70 18.14
N ASN A 423 24.14 -9.42 18.48
CA ASN A 423 23.50 -8.81 19.64
C ASN A 423 22.15 -8.13 19.30
N SER A 424 21.71 -8.26 18.05
CA SER A 424 20.54 -7.58 17.49
C SER A 424 19.46 -8.60 17.13
N ASP A 425 18.21 -8.16 17.24
CA ASP A 425 17.02 -8.95 16.94
C ASP A 425 16.51 -8.68 15.50
N ALA A 426 16.87 -7.52 14.93
CA ALA A 426 16.43 -7.12 13.59
C ALA A 426 17.39 -6.16 12.89
N LEU A 427 17.26 -6.10 11.56
CA LEU A 427 17.90 -5.13 10.67
C LEU A 427 16.81 -4.31 9.98
N PHE A 428 16.86 -2.99 10.13
CA PHE A 428 16.04 -2.06 9.36
C PHE A 428 16.93 -1.37 8.31
N LEU A 429 16.42 -1.20 7.10
CA LEU A 429 17.07 -0.47 6.02
C LEU A 429 16.09 0.53 5.43
N THR A 430 16.44 1.81 5.47
CA THR A 430 15.69 2.89 4.83
C THR A 430 16.44 3.39 3.61
N ALA A 431 15.73 3.59 2.50
CA ALA A 431 16.25 4.29 1.32
C ALA A 431 15.61 5.67 1.22
N PHE A 432 16.42 6.66 0.81
CA PHE A 432 15.98 8.02 0.52
C PHE A 432 16.34 8.39 -0.92
N ASP A 433 15.46 9.14 -1.58
CA ASP A 433 15.71 9.64 -2.93
C ASP A 433 16.72 10.80 -2.95
N ASN A 434 17.00 11.32 -4.15
CA ASN A 434 17.90 12.45 -4.38
C ASN A 434 17.37 13.79 -3.85
N HIS A 435 16.14 13.82 -3.31
CA HIS A 435 15.53 14.95 -2.60
C HIS A 435 15.45 14.70 -1.08
N ASN A 436 16.12 13.66 -0.58
CA ASN A 436 16.13 13.24 0.82
C ASN A 436 14.73 12.90 1.37
N LYS A 437 13.84 12.40 0.50
CA LYS A 437 12.53 11.85 0.89
C LYS A 437 12.61 10.35 1.02
N GLU A 438 11.98 9.82 2.07
CA GLU A 438 11.94 8.40 2.31
C GLU A 438 11.18 7.68 1.19
N ILE A 439 11.87 6.72 0.55
CA ILE A 439 11.30 5.82 -0.43
C ILE A 439 10.56 4.68 0.28
N PHE A 440 11.24 3.97 1.17
CA PHE A 440 10.67 2.90 2.00
C PHE A 440 11.66 2.46 3.09
N THR A 441 11.14 1.82 4.14
CA THR A 441 11.94 1.12 5.17
C THR A 441 11.61 -0.37 5.18
N TRP A 442 12.56 -1.20 4.76
CA TRP A 442 12.49 -2.65 4.90
C TRP A 442 12.97 -3.08 6.29
N LYS A 443 12.31 -4.07 6.88
CA LYS A 443 12.62 -4.59 8.21
C LYS A 443 12.68 -6.10 8.18
N TRP A 444 13.79 -6.67 8.66
CA TRP A 444 13.99 -8.12 8.76
C TRP A 444 14.23 -8.53 10.20
N LYS A 445 13.50 -9.54 10.66
CA LYS A 445 13.74 -10.23 11.93
C LYS A 445 14.93 -11.18 11.75
N LEU A 446 15.97 -11.04 12.58
CA LEU A 446 17.21 -11.83 12.51
C LEU A 446 17.22 -13.01 13.51
N ILE A 447 16.25 -13.07 14.41
CA ILE A 447 16.15 -14.08 15.46
C ILE A 447 14.89 -14.93 15.31
N ASP A 448 15.01 -16.21 15.65
CA ASP A 448 13.87 -17.12 15.75
C ASP A 448 12.99 -16.82 16.96
N ASN A 449 11.69 -17.07 16.80
CA ASN A 449 10.73 -16.98 17.87
C ASN A 449 11.08 -17.88 19.07
N SER A 450 11.73 -19.03 18.83
CA SER A 450 12.23 -19.91 19.89
C SER A 450 13.20 -19.21 20.87
N LYS A 451 14.04 -18.26 20.41
CA LYS A 451 14.92 -17.47 21.29
C LYS A 451 14.13 -16.48 22.15
N ILE A 452 13.07 -15.90 21.60
CA ILE A 452 12.16 -14.99 22.31
C ILE A 452 11.43 -15.77 23.42
N VAL A 453 10.87 -16.94 23.08
CA VAL A 453 10.22 -17.83 24.04
C VAL A 453 11.18 -18.22 25.16
N LYS A 454 12.40 -18.67 24.83
CA LYS A 454 13.40 -19.08 25.82
C LYS A 454 13.78 -17.97 26.80
N SER A 455 13.78 -16.71 26.37
CA SER A 455 14.12 -15.57 27.24
C SER A 455 12.92 -15.02 28.02
N THR A 456 11.70 -15.38 27.64
CA THR A 456 10.46 -14.84 28.23
C THR A 456 9.76 -15.83 29.16
N VAL A 457 9.63 -17.09 28.73
CA VAL A 457 8.86 -18.13 29.45
C VAL A 457 9.67 -18.65 30.62
N ASN A 458 9.11 -18.53 31.82
CA ASN A 458 9.65 -19.16 33.03
C ASN A 458 8.90 -20.47 33.26
N THR A 459 9.58 -21.57 33.54
CA THR A 459 8.94 -22.87 33.83
C THR A 459 8.72 -23.12 35.32
N GLY A 460 9.38 -22.35 36.19
CA GLY A 460 9.43 -22.63 37.62
C GLY A 460 10.21 -23.91 37.95
N ASP A 461 10.32 -24.18 39.25
CA ASP A 461 11.16 -25.25 39.80
C ASP A 461 10.37 -26.44 40.35
N THR A 462 9.05 -26.32 40.51
CA THR A 462 8.19 -27.36 41.11
C THR A 462 6.94 -27.61 40.27
N ALA A 463 6.49 -28.86 40.21
CA ALA A 463 5.30 -29.22 39.45
C ALA A 463 4.02 -28.68 40.11
N PRO A 464 3.04 -28.21 39.33
CA PRO A 464 1.76 -27.76 39.87
C PRO A 464 0.90 -28.93 40.38
N THR A 465 -0.09 -28.62 41.21
CA THR A 465 -0.99 -29.62 41.81
C THR A 465 -2.16 -29.91 40.89
N ILE A 466 -2.60 -31.17 40.82
CA ILE A 466 -3.71 -31.60 39.95
C ILE A 466 -4.93 -32.05 40.76
N PHE A 467 -6.11 -31.59 40.35
CA PHE A 467 -7.41 -31.97 40.88
C PHE A 467 -8.26 -32.60 39.76
N ARG A 468 -8.93 -33.70 40.07
CA ARG A 468 -9.68 -34.50 39.09
C ARG A 468 -11.15 -34.57 39.49
N GLU A 469 -12.02 -34.18 38.57
CA GLU A 469 -13.47 -34.29 38.69
C GLU A 469 -14.04 -35.08 37.50
N ASP A 470 -15.32 -35.46 37.51
CA ASP A 470 -15.88 -36.35 36.49
C ASP A 470 -15.76 -35.79 35.06
N SER A 471 -16.01 -34.49 34.89
CA SER A 471 -16.06 -33.84 33.57
C SER A 471 -14.86 -32.94 33.26
N VAL A 472 -14.03 -32.62 34.27
CA VAL A 472 -12.92 -31.66 34.14
C VAL A 472 -11.65 -32.11 34.87
N VAL A 473 -10.52 -31.53 34.47
CA VAL A 473 -9.25 -31.59 35.19
C VAL A 473 -8.84 -30.16 35.52
N THR A 474 -8.50 -29.90 36.78
CA THR A 474 -8.03 -28.59 37.22
C THR A 474 -6.58 -28.69 37.67
N ILE A 475 -5.71 -27.79 37.20
CA ILE A 475 -4.31 -27.71 37.59
C ILE A 475 -4.05 -26.38 38.28
N ALA A 476 -3.51 -26.43 39.49
CA ALA A 476 -3.17 -25.28 40.32
C ALA A 476 -1.65 -25.03 40.34
N ALA A 477 -1.23 -23.86 39.86
CA ALA A 477 0.17 -23.44 39.77
C ALA A 477 0.34 -22.09 40.51
N GLY A 478 0.77 -22.12 41.77
CA GLY A 478 0.78 -20.90 42.60
C GLY A 478 -0.64 -20.34 42.78
N SER A 479 -0.86 -19.07 42.40
CA SER A 479 -2.20 -18.44 42.41
C SER A 479 -3.07 -18.87 41.22
N PHE A 480 -2.51 -19.52 40.20
CA PHE A 480 -3.23 -19.87 38.99
C PHE A 480 -4.04 -21.15 39.14
N ASN A 481 -5.26 -21.17 38.61
CA ASN A 481 -6.06 -22.37 38.44
C ASN A 481 -6.54 -22.49 36.98
N TYR A 482 -6.18 -23.58 36.33
CA TYR A 482 -6.52 -23.88 34.94
C TYR A 482 -7.44 -25.08 34.87
N THR A 483 -8.66 -24.90 34.36
CA THR A 483 -9.65 -25.97 34.23
C THR A 483 -9.77 -26.42 32.78
N PHE A 484 -9.65 -27.71 32.51
CA PHE A 484 -9.73 -28.31 31.18
C PHE A 484 -10.88 -29.31 31.09
N SER A 485 -11.57 -29.30 29.96
CA SER A 485 -12.66 -30.24 29.66
C SER A 485 -12.12 -31.63 29.32
N LYS A 486 -12.57 -32.67 30.05
CA LYS A 486 -12.26 -34.06 29.72
C LYS A 486 -12.89 -34.54 28.41
N LYS A 487 -13.95 -33.87 27.95
CA LYS A 487 -14.69 -34.23 26.74
C LYS A 487 -13.91 -33.97 25.45
N ASN A 488 -13.12 -32.89 25.41
CA ASN A 488 -12.51 -32.40 24.18
C ASN A 488 -11.13 -31.75 24.35
N GLY A 489 -10.64 -31.60 25.59
CA GLY A 489 -9.33 -31.02 25.87
C GLY A 489 -9.26 -29.48 25.83
N THR A 490 -10.40 -28.80 25.73
CA THR A 490 -10.42 -27.33 25.70
C THR A 490 -10.24 -26.72 27.10
N LEU A 491 -9.59 -25.57 27.15
CA LEU A 491 -9.48 -24.69 28.31
C LEU A 491 -10.87 -24.10 28.62
N LYS A 492 -11.40 -24.45 29.80
CA LYS A 492 -12.73 -24.05 30.27
C LYS A 492 -12.71 -22.80 31.12
N SER A 493 -11.71 -22.66 31.99
CA SER A 493 -11.55 -21.46 32.80
C SER A 493 -10.10 -21.23 33.17
N VAL A 494 -9.77 -19.95 33.32
CA VAL A 494 -8.51 -19.47 33.88
C VAL A 494 -8.84 -18.62 35.10
N LYS A 495 -8.19 -18.87 36.23
CA LYS A 495 -8.22 -17.99 37.39
C LYS A 495 -6.82 -17.63 37.85
N ASN A 496 -6.67 -16.42 38.37
CA ASN A 496 -5.48 -15.98 39.11
C ASN A 496 -5.93 -15.42 40.47
N GLY A 497 -5.70 -16.19 41.53
CA GLY A 497 -6.36 -15.97 42.82
C GLY A 497 -7.87 -16.15 42.68
N ASP A 498 -8.64 -15.18 43.18
CA ASP A 498 -10.11 -15.18 43.09
C ASP A 498 -10.64 -14.61 41.76
N TYR A 499 -9.78 -14.03 40.92
CA TYR A 499 -10.17 -13.39 39.68
C TYR A 499 -10.33 -14.40 38.55
N LEU A 500 -11.49 -14.37 37.90
CA LEU A 500 -11.77 -15.14 36.69
C LEU A 500 -11.30 -14.36 35.46
N ILE A 501 -10.48 -14.99 34.63
CA ILE A 501 -10.06 -14.45 33.35
C ILE A 501 -10.83 -15.23 32.27
N PRO A 502 -11.78 -14.62 31.55
CA PRO A 502 -12.68 -15.30 30.62
C PRO A 502 -12.01 -15.69 29.29
N PHE A 503 -10.72 -16.05 29.31
CA PHE A 503 -10.01 -16.62 28.16
C PHE A 503 -10.27 -18.13 28.12
N ASN A 504 -11.10 -18.59 27.18
CA ASN A 504 -11.61 -19.96 27.22
C ASN A 504 -12.00 -20.50 25.82
N LYS A 505 -12.68 -21.65 25.81
CA LYS A 505 -13.27 -22.33 24.63
C LYS A 505 -12.26 -22.69 23.53
N GLY A 506 -10.96 -22.66 23.82
CA GLY A 506 -9.92 -23.12 22.89
C GLY A 506 -8.98 -24.18 23.48
N PRO A 507 -8.12 -24.80 22.65
CA PRO A 507 -8.09 -24.61 21.21
C PRO A 507 -9.28 -25.30 20.54
N ILE A 508 -9.97 -24.56 19.67
CA ILE A 508 -10.86 -25.13 18.66
C ILE A 508 -10.15 -25.13 17.32
N PHE A 509 -10.27 -26.22 16.57
CA PHE A 509 -9.80 -26.25 15.19
C PHE A 509 -10.74 -25.40 14.32
N VAL A 510 -10.17 -24.44 13.58
CA VAL A 510 -10.92 -23.57 12.67
C VAL A 510 -10.39 -23.76 11.26
N THR A 511 -11.31 -23.89 10.29
CA THR A 511 -11.00 -23.96 8.87
C THR A 511 -12.21 -23.55 8.04
N SER A 512 -11.97 -23.00 6.85
CA SER A 512 -13.02 -22.75 5.85
C SER A 512 -13.34 -23.99 4.99
N SER A 513 -12.73 -25.14 5.27
CA SER A 513 -13.04 -26.42 4.61
C SER A 513 -14.52 -26.79 4.80
N LYS A 514 -15.10 -27.44 3.80
CA LYS A 514 -16.48 -27.98 3.87
C LYS A 514 -16.56 -29.31 4.63
N ARG A 515 -15.45 -29.81 5.18
CA ARG A 515 -15.42 -31.06 5.94
C ARG A 515 -16.39 -31.00 7.13
N GLU A 516 -17.23 -32.02 7.29
CA GLU A 516 -18.02 -32.20 8.51
C GLU A 516 -17.07 -32.39 9.70
N ARG A 517 -17.17 -31.50 10.70
CA ARG A 517 -16.47 -31.67 11.98
C ARG A 517 -17.01 -32.95 12.62
N SER A 518 -16.15 -33.96 12.80
CA SER A 518 -16.59 -35.20 13.44
C SER A 518 -16.86 -34.91 14.92
N SER A 519 -18.11 -35.02 15.34
CA SER A 519 -18.52 -34.82 16.74
C SER A 519 -18.27 -36.06 17.62
N THR A 520 -17.75 -37.14 17.05
CA THR A 520 -17.67 -38.48 17.65
C THR A 520 -16.23 -38.95 17.83
N GLY A 521 -15.42 -38.18 18.54
CA GLY A 521 -14.12 -38.66 19.03
C GLY A 521 -14.25 -39.42 20.36
N ASN A 522 -13.59 -40.58 20.47
CA ASN A 522 -13.36 -41.24 21.77
C ASN A 522 -12.20 -40.54 22.49
N VAL A 523 -12.43 -39.30 22.91
CA VAL A 523 -11.41 -38.45 23.53
C VAL A 523 -10.95 -39.05 24.86
N LYS A 524 -9.64 -39.23 25.01
CA LYS A 524 -8.99 -39.71 26.24
C LYS A 524 -7.94 -38.71 26.70
N ILE A 525 -7.98 -38.38 27.99
CA ILE A 525 -6.97 -37.58 28.66
C ILE A 525 -5.96 -38.50 29.36
N ILE A 526 -4.69 -38.34 29.01
CA ILE A 526 -3.55 -39.01 29.63
C ILE A 526 -2.75 -37.95 30.38
N LEU A 527 -2.59 -38.14 31.68
CA LEU A 527 -1.89 -37.22 32.57
C LEU A 527 -0.49 -37.75 32.85
N SER A 528 0.51 -36.88 32.80
CA SER A 528 1.89 -37.18 33.19
C SER A 528 2.51 -35.94 33.84
N GLU A 529 3.58 -36.12 34.61
CA GLU A 529 4.28 -35.03 35.28
C GLU A 529 5.78 -35.03 34.98
N THR A 530 6.38 -33.86 35.08
CA THR A 530 7.84 -33.65 35.13
C THR A 530 8.18 -32.97 36.46
N GLU A 531 9.46 -32.70 36.70
CA GLU A 531 9.90 -31.98 37.91
C GLU A 531 9.19 -30.64 38.13
N ASN A 532 8.86 -29.92 37.04
CA ASN A 532 8.31 -28.57 37.07
C ASN A 532 7.00 -28.38 36.30
N ALA A 533 6.35 -29.44 35.81
CA ALA A 533 5.15 -29.31 35.01
C ALA A 533 4.17 -30.47 35.16
N GLN A 534 2.89 -30.18 34.94
CA GLN A 534 1.84 -31.16 34.70
C GLN A 534 1.47 -31.15 33.21
N ILE A 535 1.35 -32.33 32.62
CA ILE A 535 1.10 -32.51 31.18
C ILE A 535 -0.24 -33.22 31.00
N ILE A 536 -1.10 -32.62 30.18
CA ILE A 536 -2.37 -33.19 29.72
C ILE A 536 -2.21 -33.53 28.24
N ASN A 537 -2.05 -34.81 27.92
CA ASN A 537 -2.08 -35.32 26.55
C ASN A 537 -3.51 -35.73 26.19
N ILE A 538 -4.05 -35.17 25.13
CA ILE A 538 -5.39 -35.49 24.62
C ILE A 538 -5.24 -36.35 23.36
N THR A 539 -5.82 -37.54 23.39
CA THR A 539 -5.78 -38.54 22.31
C THR A 539 -7.20 -38.87 21.85
N GLY A 540 -7.35 -39.34 20.61
CA GLY A 540 -8.67 -39.64 20.04
C GLY A 540 -9.54 -38.40 19.77
N ASN A 541 -8.92 -37.21 19.76
CA ASN A 541 -9.58 -35.98 19.31
C ASN A 541 -9.81 -36.05 17.79
N PRO A 542 -11.01 -35.74 17.29
CA PRO A 542 -11.33 -35.88 15.87
C PRO A 542 -10.65 -34.83 14.97
N ASP A 543 -10.27 -33.69 15.54
CA ASP A 543 -9.69 -32.55 14.82
C ASP A 543 -8.16 -32.51 14.91
N PHE A 544 -7.58 -33.10 15.96
CA PHE A 544 -6.14 -33.02 16.24
C PHE A 544 -5.47 -34.39 16.29
N ASN A 545 -4.38 -34.57 15.53
CA ASN A 545 -3.47 -35.71 15.65
C ASN A 545 -2.66 -35.64 16.97
N LYS A 546 -2.32 -34.42 17.39
CA LYS A 546 -1.64 -34.13 18.67
C LYS A 546 -2.34 -32.96 19.32
N LEU A 547 -2.70 -33.10 20.58
CA LEU A 547 -3.16 -31.99 21.40
C LEU A 547 -2.61 -32.17 22.82
N ARG A 548 -1.73 -31.28 23.24
CA ARG A 548 -1.03 -31.38 24.52
C ARG A 548 -0.99 -30.03 25.22
N TRP A 549 -1.47 -30.00 26.46
CA TRP A 549 -1.23 -28.91 27.38
C TRP A 549 -0.10 -29.27 28.34
N THR A 550 0.82 -28.34 28.55
CA THR A 550 1.86 -28.40 29.59
C THR A 550 1.68 -27.18 30.48
N ILE A 551 1.45 -27.42 31.77
CA ILE A 551 1.23 -26.37 32.76
C ILE A 551 2.46 -26.36 33.66
N TYR A 552 3.19 -25.26 33.63
CA TYR A 552 4.42 -25.06 34.39
C TYR A 552 4.13 -24.55 35.80
N GLY A 553 5.00 -24.87 36.76
CA GLY A 553 4.87 -24.42 38.15
C GLY A 553 4.84 -22.90 38.33
N SER A 554 5.44 -22.16 37.39
CA SER A 554 5.40 -20.70 37.29
C SER A 554 4.03 -20.11 36.93
N GLY A 555 3.08 -20.93 36.51
CA GLY A 555 1.80 -20.51 35.97
C GLY A 555 1.77 -20.34 34.45
N TRP A 556 2.89 -20.49 33.73
CA TRP A 556 2.86 -20.52 32.26
C TRP A 556 2.15 -21.76 31.73
N LEU A 557 1.35 -21.61 30.68
CA LEU A 557 0.83 -22.73 29.90
C LEU A 557 1.54 -22.82 28.56
N LYS A 558 1.74 -24.04 28.09
CA LYS A 558 2.15 -24.35 26.73
C LYS A 558 1.12 -25.27 26.10
N LEU A 559 0.69 -24.93 24.89
CA LEU A 559 -0.13 -25.76 24.02
C LEU A 559 0.72 -26.22 22.85
N ASP A 560 0.82 -27.53 22.65
CA ASP A 560 1.29 -28.10 21.38
C ASP A 560 0.09 -28.73 20.66
N TYR A 561 -0.07 -28.41 19.37
CA TYR A 561 -1.08 -29.04 18.54
C TYR A 561 -0.50 -29.52 17.21
N THR A 562 -1.12 -30.54 16.63
CA THR A 562 -0.92 -30.99 15.25
C THR A 562 -2.25 -31.43 14.68
N TYR A 563 -2.57 -31.02 13.46
CA TYR A 563 -3.71 -31.50 12.70
C TYR A 563 -3.32 -31.76 11.24
N THR A 564 -4.07 -32.61 10.54
CA THR A 564 -3.87 -32.92 9.12
C THR A 564 -5.03 -32.39 8.29
N LEU A 565 -4.72 -31.73 7.17
CA LEU A 565 -5.71 -31.23 6.24
C LEU A 565 -5.25 -31.45 4.79
N HIS A 566 -6.18 -31.88 3.94
CA HIS A 566 -6.03 -32.10 2.50
C HIS A 566 -7.19 -31.42 1.77
N ASP A 567 -7.18 -30.09 1.70
CA ASP A 567 -8.26 -29.29 1.11
C ASP A 567 -7.77 -27.89 0.70
N SER A 568 -8.52 -27.23 -0.19
CA SER A 568 -8.31 -25.84 -0.56
C SER A 568 -9.12 -24.91 0.33
N VAL A 569 -8.43 -24.09 1.14
CA VAL A 569 -9.05 -23.30 2.21
C VAL A 569 -8.63 -21.83 2.14
N ASP A 570 -9.53 -20.97 2.63
CA ASP A 570 -9.31 -19.56 2.87
C ASP A 570 -8.55 -19.35 4.19
N TYR A 571 -8.83 -20.16 5.22
CA TYR A 571 -8.09 -20.13 6.49
C TYR A 571 -8.03 -21.50 7.16
N MET A 572 -7.04 -21.68 8.04
CA MET A 572 -6.91 -22.84 8.92
C MET A 572 -6.03 -22.56 10.14
N GLY A 573 -6.39 -23.09 11.30
CA GLY A 573 -5.62 -22.90 12.54
C GLY A 573 -6.38 -23.30 13.80
N VAL A 574 -6.03 -22.64 14.91
CA VAL A 574 -6.70 -22.79 16.21
C VAL A 574 -7.25 -21.46 16.71
N SER A 575 -8.34 -21.50 17.48
CA SER A 575 -9.00 -20.29 18.00
C SER A 575 -9.41 -20.43 19.47
N PHE A 576 -9.61 -19.27 20.11
CA PHE A 576 -10.00 -19.06 21.51
C PHE A 576 -10.99 -17.90 21.62
N ASP A 577 -11.75 -17.85 22.70
CA ASP A 577 -12.70 -16.76 22.98
C ASP A 577 -12.18 -15.87 24.10
N TYR A 578 -12.33 -14.55 23.94
CA TYR A 578 -12.13 -13.53 24.97
C TYR A 578 -13.07 -12.34 24.72
N PRO A 579 -13.92 -11.95 25.69
CA PRO A 579 -14.94 -10.93 25.48
C PRO A 579 -14.39 -9.60 24.96
N GLU A 580 -14.87 -9.20 23.78
CA GLU A 580 -14.40 -8.02 23.07
C GLU A 580 -14.58 -6.72 23.87
N ASN A 581 -15.67 -6.59 24.63
CA ASN A 581 -15.96 -5.42 25.45
C ASN A 581 -15.05 -5.25 26.68
N ARG A 582 -14.15 -6.21 26.92
CA ARG A 582 -13.17 -6.21 28.03
C ARG A 582 -11.74 -6.01 27.54
N MET A 583 -11.55 -5.83 26.23
CA MET A 583 -10.26 -5.59 25.60
C MET A 583 -9.96 -4.09 25.54
N TYR A 584 -8.84 -3.64 26.10
CA TYR A 584 -8.46 -2.22 26.09
C TYR A 584 -7.39 -1.90 25.07
N SER A 585 -6.36 -2.73 24.95
CA SER A 585 -5.27 -2.52 24.00
C SER A 585 -4.47 -3.79 23.73
N LYS A 586 -3.63 -3.75 22.69
CA LYS A 586 -2.63 -4.79 22.43
C LYS A 586 -1.28 -4.15 22.16
N LYS A 587 -0.24 -4.85 22.54
CA LYS A 587 1.14 -4.63 22.12
C LYS A 587 1.68 -5.93 21.57
N TRP A 588 2.26 -5.94 20.38
CA TRP A 588 2.68 -7.19 19.73
C TRP A 588 3.94 -7.02 18.90
N LEU A 589 4.68 -8.11 18.74
CA LEU A 589 5.72 -8.25 17.72
C LEU A 589 5.16 -9.08 16.56
N GLY A 590 5.12 -8.45 15.39
CA GLY A 590 4.58 -9.01 14.16
C GLY A 590 4.56 -7.98 13.03
N LYS A 591 4.09 -8.37 11.85
CA LYS A 591 3.83 -7.41 10.77
C LYS A 591 2.63 -6.54 11.12
N GLY A 592 2.79 -5.23 10.92
CA GLY A 592 1.79 -4.23 11.28
C GLY A 592 2.17 -2.82 10.83
N PRO A 593 1.51 -1.79 11.39
CA PRO A 593 0.44 -1.89 12.39
C PRO A 593 -0.93 -2.21 11.77
N TYR A 594 -1.06 -2.14 10.45
CA TYR A 594 -2.29 -2.44 9.71
C TYR A 594 -2.50 -3.94 9.55
N ARG A 595 -3.76 -4.34 9.38
CA ARG A 595 -4.11 -5.72 9.01
C ARG A 595 -3.69 -6.06 7.58
N VAL A 596 -3.55 -7.35 7.31
CA VAL A 596 -3.15 -7.89 6.00
C VAL A 596 -4.19 -8.84 5.41
N TRP A 597 -4.04 -9.11 4.12
CA TRP A 597 -4.72 -10.18 3.39
C TRP A 597 -3.67 -11.04 2.69
N LYS A 598 -4.00 -12.29 2.34
CA LYS A 598 -3.05 -13.19 1.67
C LYS A 598 -2.42 -12.58 0.40
N ASN A 599 -3.21 -11.84 -0.37
CA ASN A 599 -2.80 -11.14 -1.59
C ASN A 599 -2.44 -9.66 -1.38
N ARG A 600 -2.21 -9.26 -0.13
CA ARG A 600 -1.80 -7.90 0.29
C ARG A 600 -0.96 -7.95 1.57
N LEU A 601 0.16 -8.67 1.53
CA LEU A 601 1.10 -8.78 2.67
C LEU A 601 2.10 -7.61 2.73
N LYS A 602 2.47 -7.08 1.56
CA LYS A 602 3.40 -5.94 1.42
C LYS A 602 2.78 -4.64 1.97
N GLY A 603 3.64 -3.73 2.42
CA GLY A 603 3.30 -2.46 3.07
C GLY A 603 3.36 -2.52 4.59
N THR A 604 3.04 -3.68 5.17
CA THR A 604 3.23 -3.92 6.61
C THR A 604 4.64 -4.39 6.90
N THR A 605 5.22 -3.96 8.01
CA THR A 605 6.59 -4.32 8.39
C THR A 605 6.63 -4.95 9.77
N ILE A 606 7.60 -5.85 10.00
CA ILE A 606 7.82 -6.44 11.32
C ILE A 606 8.32 -5.37 12.28
N ASP A 607 7.62 -5.19 13.40
CA ASP A 607 8.03 -4.29 14.48
C ASP A 607 7.28 -4.64 15.78
N VAL A 608 7.64 -3.98 16.89
CA VAL A 608 6.82 -3.94 18.09
C VAL A 608 5.81 -2.81 17.96
N TRP A 609 4.56 -3.19 17.75
CA TRP A 609 3.43 -2.28 17.58
C TRP A 609 2.58 -2.21 18.85
N GLN A 610 1.82 -1.13 18.99
CA GLN A 610 0.83 -0.97 20.04
C GLN A 610 -0.36 -0.16 19.53
N ASN A 611 -1.58 -0.60 19.84
CA ASN A 611 -2.79 0.17 19.57
C ASN A 611 -3.87 -0.09 20.63
N THR A 612 -4.68 0.94 20.86
CA THR A 612 -5.91 0.83 21.66
C THR A 612 -6.96 0.06 20.88
N TYR A 613 -7.85 -0.60 21.63
CA TYR A 613 -8.95 -1.34 21.05
C TYR A 613 -9.88 -0.42 20.27
N LYS A 614 -10.26 -0.88 19.07
CA LYS A 614 -11.27 -0.27 18.21
C LYS A 614 -11.82 -1.28 17.22
N ASN A 615 -13.13 -1.36 17.15
CA ASN A 615 -13.87 -2.08 16.12
C ASN A 615 -15.05 -1.21 15.73
N PHE A 616 -15.06 -0.77 14.48
CA PHE A 616 -16.14 0.02 13.92
C PHE A 616 -16.54 -0.63 12.60
N LYS A 617 -17.81 -0.48 12.24
CA LYS A 617 -18.27 -0.87 10.92
C LYS A 617 -17.49 -0.09 9.87
N VAL A 618 -16.98 -0.79 8.87
CA VAL A 618 -16.26 -0.21 7.75
C VAL A 618 -17.01 1.02 7.20
N ASN A 619 -16.26 2.09 6.92
CA ASN A 619 -16.78 3.34 6.34
C ASN A 619 -17.78 4.12 7.24
N THR A 620 -17.77 3.86 8.55
CA THR A 620 -18.45 4.71 9.55
C THR A 620 -17.48 5.58 10.35
N LYS A 621 -16.21 5.18 10.39
CA LYS A 621 -15.07 5.90 10.95
C LYS A 621 -13.82 5.56 10.13
N TRP A 622 -12.85 6.46 10.08
CA TRP A 622 -11.55 6.27 9.43
C TRP A 622 -10.43 6.34 10.46
N ASP A 623 -10.55 5.52 11.51
CA ASP A 623 -9.59 5.49 12.62
C ASP A 623 -8.59 4.35 12.44
N TYR A 624 -7.47 4.65 11.81
CA TYR A 624 -6.39 3.71 11.51
C TYR A 624 -5.18 3.89 12.43
N PRO A 625 -4.34 2.86 12.65
CA PRO A 625 -4.42 1.48 12.13
C PRO A 625 -5.39 0.61 12.93
N GLU A 626 -6.04 -0.38 12.31
CA GLU A 626 -7.09 -1.20 12.92
C GLU A 626 -6.58 -2.10 14.06
N PHE A 627 -7.44 -2.33 15.06
CA PHE A 627 -7.17 -3.36 16.08
C PHE A 627 -7.51 -4.77 15.57
N VAL A 628 -8.65 -4.88 14.88
CA VAL A 628 -9.28 -6.10 14.39
C VAL A 628 -8.73 -6.48 13.01
N GLY A 629 -8.47 -7.77 12.78
CA GLY A 629 -7.99 -8.27 11.50
C GLY A 629 -6.93 -9.36 11.60
N TYR A 630 -6.27 -9.62 10.48
CA TYR A 630 -5.17 -10.57 10.35
C TYR A 630 -3.81 -9.85 10.41
N PHE A 631 -2.85 -10.43 11.11
CA PHE A 631 -1.50 -9.91 11.27
C PHE A 631 -0.49 -11.04 11.01
N ALA A 632 0.47 -10.81 10.12
CA ALA A 632 1.45 -11.81 9.70
C ALA A 632 2.68 -11.85 10.63
N ASP A 633 3.48 -12.91 10.50
CA ASP A 633 4.75 -13.12 11.21
C ASP A 633 4.64 -12.93 12.73
N PHE A 634 3.59 -13.50 13.32
CA PHE A 634 3.31 -13.38 14.75
C PHE A 634 4.44 -14.00 15.60
N SER A 635 4.93 -13.23 16.57
CA SER A 635 5.88 -13.71 17.59
C SER A 635 5.28 -13.74 18.99
N TRP A 636 4.72 -12.60 19.41
CA TRP A 636 4.08 -12.47 20.72
C TRP A 636 3.09 -11.30 20.74
N VAL A 637 2.12 -11.37 21.63
CA VAL A 637 1.17 -10.29 21.94
C VAL A 637 0.93 -10.22 23.45
N VAL A 638 0.79 -9.00 23.95
CA VAL A 638 0.30 -8.71 25.29
C VAL A 638 -0.99 -7.90 25.12
N PHE A 639 -2.09 -8.45 25.61
CA PHE A 639 -3.36 -7.75 25.73
C PHE A 639 -3.45 -7.09 27.09
N ASP A 640 -3.86 -5.83 27.08
CA ASP A 640 -4.32 -5.10 28.25
C ASP A 640 -5.84 -5.20 28.29
N THR A 641 -6.37 -5.72 29.40
CA THR A 641 -7.78 -6.10 29.51
C THR A 641 -8.33 -5.74 30.88
N GLU A 642 -9.65 -5.77 31.01
CA GLU A 642 -10.32 -5.60 32.31
C GLU A 642 -9.89 -6.65 33.34
N ASP A 643 -9.46 -7.84 32.89
CA ASP A 643 -9.08 -8.97 33.73
C ASP A 643 -7.56 -9.08 33.98
N GLY A 644 -6.80 -8.06 33.60
CA GLY A 644 -5.34 -8.04 33.65
C GLY A 644 -4.67 -8.30 32.31
N TYR A 645 -3.41 -8.72 32.35
CA TYR A 645 -2.60 -8.89 31.15
C TYR A 645 -2.65 -10.32 30.64
N ILE A 646 -2.99 -10.49 29.35
CA ILE A 646 -2.92 -11.78 28.67
C ILE A 646 -1.72 -11.75 27.72
N THR A 647 -0.68 -12.49 28.05
CA THR A 647 0.52 -12.63 27.21
C THR A 647 0.46 -13.94 26.44
N ILE A 648 0.62 -13.88 25.13
CA ILE A 648 0.66 -15.05 24.25
C ILE A 648 1.91 -14.98 23.37
N LEU A 649 2.65 -16.10 23.26
CA LEU A 649 3.82 -16.23 22.39
C LEU A 649 3.74 -17.52 21.57
N THR A 650 4.55 -17.59 20.53
CA THR A 650 4.81 -18.82 19.77
C THR A 650 6.31 -19.02 19.57
N ASP A 651 6.76 -20.27 19.35
CA ASP A 651 8.09 -20.56 18.83
C ASP A 651 8.11 -20.82 17.30
N ASP A 652 6.93 -20.89 16.66
CA ASP A 652 6.75 -20.95 15.21
C ASP A 652 7.02 -19.58 14.57
N ASN A 653 7.63 -19.53 13.39
CA ASN A 653 8.05 -18.26 12.78
C ASN A 653 7.04 -17.67 11.77
N ASP A 654 6.05 -18.44 11.36
CA ASP A 654 5.19 -18.20 10.19
C ASP A 654 3.68 -18.22 10.51
N LEU A 655 3.32 -18.11 11.80
CA LEU A 655 1.92 -18.02 12.21
C LEU A 655 1.34 -16.63 11.95
N PHE A 656 0.05 -16.61 11.63
CA PHE A 656 -0.76 -15.40 11.60
C PHE A 656 -1.55 -15.27 12.90
N LEU A 657 -1.63 -14.06 13.43
CA LEU A 657 -2.55 -13.69 14.50
C LEU A 657 -3.82 -13.10 13.88
N ARG A 658 -4.99 -13.60 14.25
CA ARG A 658 -6.28 -12.97 13.94
C ARG A 658 -6.95 -12.51 15.21
N LEU A 659 -7.46 -11.29 15.21
CA LEU A 659 -8.20 -10.68 16.32
C LEU A 659 -9.57 -10.21 15.85
N TYR A 660 -10.62 -10.76 16.47
CA TYR A 660 -12.03 -10.42 16.32
C TYR A 660 -12.54 -10.37 14.87
N SER A 661 -13.84 -10.11 14.71
CA SER A 661 -14.47 -9.91 13.40
C SER A 661 -14.87 -8.46 13.24
N GLN A 662 -14.63 -7.89 12.07
CA GLN A 662 -15.18 -6.58 11.70
C GLN A 662 -16.42 -6.78 10.82
N GLU A 663 -17.44 -5.96 11.03
CA GLU A 663 -18.60 -5.88 10.14
C GLU A 663 -18.24 -5.24 8.80
N ASP A 664 -18.74 -5.85 7.73
CA ASP A 664 -18.60 -5.31 6.37
C ASP A 664 -19.35 -3.99 6.18
N GLY A 665 -18.87 -3.20 5.21
CA GLY A 665 -19.59 -2.02 4.72
C GLY A 665 -20.90 -2.39 4.01
N TYR A 666 -21.71 -1.38 3.65
CA TYR A 666 -22.94 -1.61 2.91
C TYR A 666 -22.64 -2.22 1.52
N LYS A 667 -23.24 -3.36 1.18
CA LYS A 667 -23.04 -4.06 -0.11
C LYS A 667 -21.54 -4.17 -0.50
N PRO A 668 -20.74 -4.95 0.25
CA PRO A 668 -19.28 -5.01 0.09
C PRO A 668 -18.83 -5.69 -1.21
N ARG A 669 -19.74 -6.18 -2.07
CA ARG A 669 -19.40 -6.87 -3.32
C ARG A 669 -18.40 -8.01 -3.07
N HIS A 670 -17.21 -7.97 -3.66
CA HIS A 670 -16.16 -8.98 -3.46
C HIS A 670 -15.09 -8.58 -2.43
N THR A 671 -15.29 -7.47 -1.69
CA THR A 671 -14.47 -7.08 -0.54
C THR A 671 -15.06 -7.55 0.79
N ALA A 672 -16.05 -8.45 0.75
CA ALA A 672 -16.62 -9.07 1.94
C ALA A 672 -15.57 -9.87 2.72
N MET A 673 -15.46 -9.60 4.01
CA MET A 673 -14.43 -10.20 4.86
C MET A 673 -14.86 -11.58 5.35
N ILE A 674 -13.94 -12.54 5.27
CA ILE A 674 -14.12 -13.91 5.76
C ILE A 674 -13.43 -14.00 7.12
N TRP A 675 -14.10 -14.53 8.14
CA TRP A 675 -13.57 -14.67 9.51
C TRP A 675 -13.68 -16.11 10.03
N PRO A 676 -12.70 -16.60 10.80
CA PRO A 676 -12.82 -17.86 11.55
C PRO A 676 -13.76 -17.72 12.75
N GLU A 677 -14.22 -18.86 13.26
CA GLU A 677 -14.93 -18.94 14.54
C GLU A 677 -14.00 -18.54 15.72
N GLY A 678 -14.60 -17.99 16.77
CA GLY A 678 -13.92 -17.52 17.97
C GLY A 678 -13.42 -16.08 17.83
N ASP A 679 -12.63 -15.63 18.80
CA ASP A 679 -12.22 -14.23 18.91
C ASP A 679 -10.74 -14.02 18.60
N ILE A 680 -9.88 -14.90 19.11
CA ILE A 680 -8.42 -14.81 18.97
C ILE A 680 -7.93 -16.10 18.33
N SER A 681 -7.37 -16.01 17.12
CA SER A 681 -6.96 -17.17 16.34
C SER A 681 -5.48 -17.12 15.95
N PHE A 682 -4.86 -18.29 15.90
CA PHE A 682 -3.50 -18.52 15.45
C PHE A 682 -3.57 -19.43 14.23
N LEU A 683 -3.24 -18.87 13.07
CA LEU A 683 -3.58 -19.46 11.78
C LEU A 683 -2.31 -19.77 10.98
N HIS A 684 -2.36 -20.85 10.22
CA HIS A 684 -1.35 -21.21 9.21
C HIS A 684 -1.70 -20.66 7.82
N ALA A 685 -2.95 -20.22 7.62
CA ALA A 685 -3.39 -19.56 6.40
C ALA A 685 -4.50 -18.54 6.71
N ILE A 686 -4.51 -17.46 5.93
CA ILE A 686 -5.49 -16.36 6.00
C ILE A 686 -6.13 -16.12 4.62
N PRO A 687 -7.34 -15.54 4.55
CA PRO A 687 -8.03 -15.33 3.29
C PRO A 687 -7.32 -14.28 2.41
N ALA A 688 -7.47 -14.43 1.10
CA ALA A 688 -7.27 -13.35 0.14
C ALA A 688 -8.54 -12.48 0.06
N ILE A 689 -8.41 -11.24 -0.42
CA ILE A 689 -9.54 -10.32 -0.59
C ILE A 689 -9.71 -9.91 -2.06
N GLY A 690 -10.94 -9.65 -2.48
CA GLY A 690 -11.27 -9.18 -3.82
C GLY A 690 -11.22 -7.66 -3.95
N THR A 691 -11.86 -7.14 -5.00
CA THR A 691 -12.07 -5.71 -5.26
C THR A 691 -13.57 -5.44 -5.42
N LYS A 692 -13.99 -4.20 -5.76
CA LYS A 692 -15.41 -3.93 -6.07
C LYS A 692 -15.96 -4.83 -7.17
N PHE A 693 -15.15 -5.12 -8.19
CA PHE A 693 -15.59 -5.79 -9.42
C PHE A 693 -15.12 -7.24 -9.55
N GLN A 694 -14.08 -7.64 -8.83
CA GLN A 694 -13.44 -8.94 -9.03
C GLN A 694 -13.24 -9.70 -7.74
N LYS A 695 -13.42 -11.02 -7.79
CA LYS A 695 -13.05 -11.93 -6.71
C LYS A 695 -11.54 -12.04 -6.60
N ALA A 696 -11.04 -12.37 -5.40
CA ALA A 696 -9.61 -12.58 -5.16
C ALA A 696 -8.95 -13.57 -6.14
N GLU A 697 -9.65 -14.66 -6.47
CA GLU A 697 -9.17 -15.76 -7.32
C GLU A 697 -8.81 -15.36 -8.77
N VAL A 698 -9.23 -14.18 -9.24
CA VAL A 698 -8.89 -13.70 -10.59
C VAL A 698 -7.84 -12.57 -10.59
N LEU A 699 -7.37 -12.17 -9.42
CA LEU A 699 -6.37 -11.09 -9.25
C LEU A 699 -4.92 -11.60 -9.34
N GLY A 700 -4.70 -12.90 -9.47
CA GLY A 700 -3.38 -13.50 -9.65
C GLY A 700 -3.09 -14.68 -8.72
N PRO A 701 -1.86 -15.21 -8.75
CA PRO A 701 -1.42 -16.32 -7.91
C PRO A 701 -1.64 -16.14 -6.40
N GLN A 702 -1.39 -14.96 -5.85
CA GLN A 702 -1.56 -14.69 -4.41
C GLN A 702 -3.04 -14.67 -4.00
N GLY A 703 -3.94 -14.39 -4.94
CA GLY A 703 -5.39 -14.40 -4.75
C GLY A 703 -6.03 -15.78 -4.69
N GLN A 704 -5.28 -16.83 -5.05
CA GLN A 704 -5.77 -18.21 -4.96
C GLN A 704 -5.95 -18.64 -3.50
N ARG A 705 -6.82 -19.63 -3.26
CA ARG A 705 -6.95 -20.27 -1.95
C ARG A 705 -5.66 -20.98 -1.53
N PHE A 706 -5.46 -21.17 -0.23
CA PHE A 706 -4.35 -21.95 0.28
C PHE A 706 -4.63 -23.44 0.07
N ASN A 707 -3.73 -24.15 -0.61
CA ASN A 707 -3.85 -25.59 -0.80
C ASN A 707 -3.18 -26.31 0.38
N ALA A 708 -3.98 -26.74 1.35
CA ALA A 708 -3.49 -27.50 2.48
C ALA A 708 -3.31 -28.96 2.06
N ASP A 709 -2.11 -29.50 2.24
CA ASP A 709 -1.78 -30.87 1.86
C ASP A 709 -0.73 -31.47 2.81
N GLY A 710 -1.15 -31.76 4.05
CA GLY A 710 -0.25 -32.37 5.03
C GLY A 710 -0.61 -32.09 6.48
N SER A 711 0.41 -32.26 7.33
CA SER A 711 0.30 -32.02 8.78
C SER A 711 0.84 -30.65 9.14
N TYR A 712 0.08 -29.94 9.96
CA TYR A 712 0.40 -28.60 10.43
C TYR A 712 0.46 -28.65 11.94
N SER A 713 1.53 -28.09 12.51
CA SER A 713 1.75 -28.05 13.96
C SER A 713 2.00 -26.63 14.39
N GLY A 714 1.64 -26.33 15.62
CA GLY A 714 2.03 -25.08 16.25
C GLY A 714 2.17 -25.24 17.76
N THR A 715 2.87 -24.27 18.34
CA THR A 715 3.11 -24.14 19.76
C THR A 715 2.71 -22.75 20.23
N LEU A 716 1.89 -22.68 21.26
CA LEU A 716 1.48 -21.43 21.90
C LEU A 716 1.81 -21.45 23.38
N TYR A 717 2.34 -20.34 23.89
CA TYR A 717 2.63 -20.13 25.30
C TYR A 717 1.73 -19.03 25.83
N PHE A 718 1.14 -19.23 27.01
CA PHE A 718 0.16 -18.30 27.61
C PHE A 718 0.57 -17.95 29.04
N TYR A 719 0.39 -16.69 29.41
CA TYR A 719 0.52 -16.19 30.77
C TYR A 719 -0.54 -15.14 31.06
N PHE A 720 -1.08 -15.19 32.28
CA PHE A 720 -2.28 -14.44 32.67
C PHE A 720 -2.00 -13.54 33.89
N GLY A 721 -1.22 -12.47 33.68
CA GLY A 721 -0.83 -11.56 34.76
C GLY A 721 -2.01 -10.76 35.31
N LEU A 722 -1.98 -10.43 36.60
CA LEU A 722 -2.89 -9.44 37.16
C LEU A 722 -2.48 -8.03 36.69
N PRO A 723 -3.42 -7.07 36.63
CA PRO A 723 -3.04 -5.67 36.49
C PRO A 723 -2.22 -5.26 37.72
N ASP A 724 -1.10 -4.57 37.49
CA ASP A 724 -0.25 -4.02 38.57
C ASP A 724 -0.98 -2.97 39.42
#